data_AF-A0A452RAD1-F1
#
_entry.id   AF-A0A452RAD1-F1
#
_cell.length_a   1.000
_cell.length_b   1.000
_cell.length_c   1.000
_cell.angle_alpha   90.00
_cell.angle_beta   90.00
_cell.angle_gamma   90.00
#
_symmetry.space_group_name_H-M   'P 1'
#
loop_
_entity.id
_entity.type
_entity.pdbx_description
1 polymer ?
#
loop_
_entity_poly.entity_id
_entity_poly.type
_entity_poly.pdbx_seq_one_letter_code
_entity_poly.pdbx_strand_id
1 'polypeptide(L)'
;MASGWDARPPWRPGRLPLLLCLLLLLLLLWNPARAAAGAEADEGQFNRYYHEEELGSVLREAAAAGPPGLARLFSIGSSVEGRPLWVLRLTAGLGPPPPDGDSGPDAAGPLLPGRPQVKLVGNMHGDETVSRQVLIYLARELAAGYRRGDPRIVRLLNTTDVYVLPSLNPDGFERAREGDCGLSDSGPPGASGRDNSRGRDLNRSFPDQFSTGEPPGLDEVPEVRALMDWIRRNKFVLSGNLHGGSVVASYPFDDSPEHKATGIYSKTSDDEVFKYLAKAYASNHPIMKTGTPHCPGDEDETFKDGITNGAHWYDVEGGMQDYNYVWANCFEITLELSCCKYPPASQLRQEWENNRESLITLIEKVHIGVKGFVKDTVTGSGLENATISVAGINHNITTGRFGDFHRLLVPGTYNITAVSTGYMPLTINNIIVKEGPATKVNFSLRPTVTSVIPDTTEVVVTASTVALPNLAGTQSFHQPIQPKDFHHHHFPDMEIFLRRFANEYPNITRLYSLGKSVESRELYVMEISDNPGVHEPGEPEFKYIGNMHGNEVVGRELLLNLIEYLCKNFGTDPEVTDLVRSTRIHLMPSMNPDGYEKSQEGKEYVIGRNNSNNFDLNRNFPDQFFQITDPTQPETIAVMSWMKSYPFVLSANLHGGSLVVNYPFDDDEQGLATYSKSPDDAVFQQIALSYSKENSQMFQGRPCKNMYPNEYFPHGITNGASWYNVPGGMQDWNYLQTNCFEVTIELGCVKYPFEKDLPKFWEQNRRSLIQFMKQVHQGVKGFVLDATDGRGILNATISVAEINHPVTTYKTGDYWRLLVPGTYKITASARGYNPVTKNVTVRSEGAIQVNFTLVRSSADSSNESKKGKGDSTNTDDVSDPTTKEFEALIKDLSAENGLEGLMLRSSSNLALYRYHSYKDLSEFLRGLVMNYPHITNLTNLGQSSEYRHIWSLEISNKPNISEPEEPKIRFVAGIHGNAPVGTELLLALAEFLCLNYKKNPAVTQLVDRTRIVIVPSLNPDGRERAQEKDCTSKRGQTNARGKDLDTDFTSNMLLHYRKHHDF
;
A
#
# COMPACT_ATOMS: atom_id res chain seq x y z
N MET A 1 57.64 -21.01 -8.67
CA MET A 1 58.85 -21.61 -9.28
C MET A 1 58.38 -22.86 -10.02
N ALA A 2 58.22 -22.77 -11.34
CA ALA A 2 59.24 -23.09 -12.36
C ALA A 2 59.18 -24.60 -12.68
N SER A 3 58.51 -25.00 -13.77
CA SER A 3 59.01 -25.09 -15.16
C SER A 3 59.64 -26.43 -15.46
N GLY A 4 59.26 -27.07 -16.56
CA GLY A 4 59.97 -28.26 -17.06
C GLY A 4 59.25 -29.04 -18.15
N TRP A 5 59.05 -28.41 -19.31
CA TRP A 5 59.01 -29.10 -20.60
C TRP A 5 60.45 -29.31 -21.09
N ASP A 6 60.73 -30.45 -21.74
CA ASP A 6 61.50 -30.56 -22.99
C ASP A 6 61.73 -32.05 -23.34
N ALA A 7 61.25 -32.55 -24.49
CA ALA A 7 61.88 -32.50 -25.83
C ALA A 7 62.63 -33.83 -26.11
N ARG A 8 62.69 -34.45 -27.30
CA ARG A 8 62.25 -34.18 -28.68
C ARG A 8 62.55 -35.45 -29.56
N PRO A 9 62.16 -35.47 -30.85
CA PRO A 9 62.03 -36.65 -31.75
C PRO A 9 63.33 -36.98 -32.51
N PRO A 10 63.36 -37.72 -33.66
CA PRO A 10 63.15 -37.03 -34.96
C PRO A 10 62.70 -37.84 -36.23
N TRP A 11 62.39 -37.10 -37.32
CA TRP A 11 62.28 -37.41 -38.79
C TRP A 11 60.97 -38.05 -39.34
N ARG A 12 60.08 -37.41 -40.15
CA ARG A 12 60.09 -36.71 -41.49
C ARG A 12 60.13 -37.66 -42.72
N PRO A 13 59.67 -37.27 -43.95
CA PRO A 13 58.38 -36.67 -44.40
C PRO A 13 57.83 -37.30 -45.72
N GLY A 14 56.57 -37.06 -46.12
CA GLY A 14 56.16 -37.18 -47.54
C GLY A 14 54.71 -37.60 -47.87
N ARG A 15 53.87 -36.59 -48.17
CA ARG A 15 52.75 -36.54 -49.15
C ARG A 15 51.82 -37.75 -49.38
N LEU A 16 50.57 -37.58 -48.88
CA LEU A 16 49.24 -37.85 -49.48
C LEU A 16 48.82 -39.32 -49.81
N PRO A 17 47.50 -39.67 -49.80
CA PRO A 17 46.40 -38.80 -50.25
C PRO A 17 45.28 -38.52 -49.25
N LEU A 18 44.86 -37.25 -49.29
CA LEU A 18 43.69 -36.63 -48.67
C LEU A 18 42.34 -37.27 -49.08
N LEU A 19 42.31 -38.23 -50.01
CA LEU A 19 41.07 -38.78 -50.56
C LEU A 19 40.36 -39.77 -49.64
N LEU A 20 41.09 -40.55 -48.83
CA LEU A 20 40.46 -41.57 -47.97
C LEU A 20 39.82 -40.98 -46.71
N CYS A 21 40.41 -39.92 -46.15
CA CYS A 21 39.83 -39.20 -45.00
C CYS A 21 38.63 -38.33 -45.42
N LEU A 22 38.63 -37.77 -46.63
CA LEU A 22 37.46 -37.05 -47.15
C LEU A 22 36.30 -38.00 -47.47
N LEU A 23 36.54 -39.22 -47.97
CA LEU A 23 35.47 -40.21 -48.21
C LEU A 23 34.84 -40.75 -46.92
N LEU A 24 35.63 -40.96 -45.85
CA LEU A 24 35.11 -41.37 -44.55
C LEU A 24 34.39 -40.24 -43.80
N LEU A 25 34.79 -38.97 -43.97
CA LEU A 25 34.03 -37.83 -43.47
C LEU A 25 32.75 -37.56 -44.27
N LEU A 26 32.75 -37.75 -45.60
CA LEU A 26 31.55 -37.59 -46.43
C LEU A 26 30.51 -38.69 -46.20
N LEU A 27 30.92 -39.93 -45.90
CA LEU A 27 30.02 -41.04 -45.56
C LEU A 27 29.45 -40.95 -44.13
N LEU A 28 30.09 -40.22 -43.21
CA LEU A 28 29.56 -39.92 -41.88
C LEU A 28 28.72 -38.63 -41.84
N LEU A 29 28.88 -37.73 -42.82
CA LEU A 29 28.12 -36.48 -42.94
C LEU A 29 26.89 -36.57 -43.85
N TRP A 30 26.76 -37.62 -44.66
CA TRP A 30 25.52 -37.89 -45.39
C TRP A 30 24.91 -39.21 -44.95
N ASN A 31 24.10 -39.14 -43.90
CA ASN A 31 23.03 -40.10 -43.70
C ASN A 31 21.74 -39.46 -44.21
N PRO A 32 21.29 -39.74 -45.45
CA PRO A 32 20.10 -39.11 -46.02
C PRO A 32 18.88 -39.39 -45.17
N ALA A 33 18.85 -40.51 -44.43
CA ALA A 33 17.77 -40.86 -43.53
C ALA A 33 17.70 -39.98 -42.27
N ARG A 34 18.80 -39.36 -41.82
CA ARG A 34 18.82 -38.48 -40.64
C ARG A 34 18.62 -37.00 -41.02
N ALA A 35 19.07 -36.60 -42.20
CA ALA A 35 18.75 -35.31 -42.79
C ALA A 35 17.30 -35.26 -43.31
N ALA A 36 16.78 -36.37 -43.86
CA ALA A 36 15.36 -36.50 -44.23
C ALA A 36 14.45 -36.61 -43.00
N ALA A 37 14.80 -37.38 -41.96
CA ALA A 37 14.01 -37.42 -40.73
C ALA A 37 14.09 -36.10 -39.92
N GLY A 38 15.18 -35.35 -40.04
CA GLY A 38 15.32 -34.00 -39.49
C GLY A 38 14.57 -32.92 -40.29
N ALA A 39 14.50 -33.06 -41.62
CA ALA A 39 13.76 -32.15 -42.50
C ALA A 39 12.25 -32.45 -42.50
N GLU A 40 11.83 -33.72 -42.43
CA GLU A 40 10.42 -34.12 -42.27
C GLU A 40 9.86 -33.69 -40.90
N ALA A 41 10.68 -33.70 -39.84
CA ALA A 41 10.29 -33.20 -38.52
C ALA A 41 10.22 -31.65 -38.44
N ASP A 42 10.90 -30.93 -39.35
CA ASP A 42 10.93 -29.46 -39.44
C ASP A 42 9.87 -28.91 -40.42
N GLU A 43 9.40 -29.73 -41.38
CA GLU A 43 8.26 -29.41 -42.27
C GLU A 43 6.90 -29.53 -41.59
N GLY A 44 6.73 -30.48 -40.66
CA GLY A 44 5.48 -30.64 -39.89
C GLY A 44 5.21 -29.55 -38.84
N GLN A 45 6.15 -28.62 -38.61
CA GLN A 45 6.06 -27.62 -37.53
C GLN A 45 5.32 -26.33 -37.95
N PHE A 46 5.36 -26.00 -39.25
CA PHE A 46 4.84 -24.75 -39.82
C PHE A 46 3.62 -24.94 -40.73
N ASN A 47 2.92 -26.06 -40.61
CA ASN A 47 1.86 -26.44 -41.54
C ASN A 47 0.45 -26.40 -40.93
N ARG A 48 0.30 -25.97 -39.67
CA ARG A 48 -0.99 -25.88 -38.98
C ARG A 48 -0.99 -24.83 -37.87
N TYR A 49 -2.19 -24.40 -37.50
CA TYR A 49 -2.45 -23.66 -36.28
C TYR A 49 -2.69 -24.61 -35.09
N TYR A 50 -2.28 -24.21 -33.88
CA TYR A 50 -2.50 -25.00 -32.66
C TYR A 50 -3.70 -24.45 -31.90
N HIS A 51 -4.77 -25.23 -31.84
CA HIS A 51 -5.97 -24.93 -31.06
C HIS A 51 -5.70 -24.99 -29.55
N GLU A 52 -6.56 -24.38 -28.76
CA GLU A 52 -6.34 -24.21 -27.33
C GLU A 52 -6.26 -25.54 -26.56
N GLU A 53 -7.01 -26.55 -26.98
CA GLU A 53 -6.93 -27.90 -26.40
C GLU A 53 -5.52 -28.50 -26.49
N GLU A 54 -4.76 -28.13 -27.53
CA GLU A 54 -3.40 -28.60 -27.77
C GLU A 54 -2.33 -27.63 -27.24
N LEU A 55 -2.66 -26.36 -26.99
CA LEU A 55 -1.66 -25.32 -26.67
C LEU A 55 -0.82 -25.68 -25.45
N GLY A 56 -1.46 -26.17 -24.39
CA GLY A 56 -0.77 -26.62 -23.18
C GLY A 56 0.25 -27.74 -23.46
N SER A 57 -0.09 -28.72 -24.29
CA SER A 57 0.85 -29.78 -24.71
C SER A 57 1.98 -29.23 -25.58
N VAL A 58 1.66 -28.37 -26.55
CA VAL A 58 2.65 -27.80 -27.48
C VAL A 58 3.67 -26.96 -26.73
N LEU A 59 3.25 -26.19 -25.73
CA LEU A 59 4.17 -25.42 -24.89
C LEU A 59 5.02 -26.31 -23.97
N ARG A 60 4.50 -27.44 -23.50
CA ARG A 60 5.32 -28.44 -22.79
C ARG A 60 6.36 -29.07 -23.72
N GLU A 61 6.00 -29.34 -24.98
CA GLU A 61 6.94 -29.83 -25.99
C GLU A 61 8.02 -28.79 -26.30
N ALA A 62 7.63 -27.51 -26.45
CA ALA A 62 8.57 -26.41 -26.62
C ALA A 62 9.51 -26.28 -25.41
N ALA A 63 8.99 -26.38 -24.19
CA ALA A 63 9.79 -26.42 -22.96
C ALA A 63 10.77 -27.60 -22.94
N ALA A 64 10.29 -28.78 -23.34
CA ALA A 64 11.07 -30.01 -23.46
C ALA A 64 12.08 -29.99 -24.62
N ALA A 65 12.09 -28.96 -25.46
CA ALA A 65 13.17 -28.73 -26.43
C ALA A 65 14.45 -28.16 -25.77
N GLY A 66 14.38 -27.71 -24.51
CA GLY A 66 15.49 -27.22 -23.70
C GLY A 66 15.90 -28.19 -22.57
N PRO A 67 17.07 -28.03 -21.94
CA PRO A 67 17.45 -28.84 -20.77
C PRO A 67 16.43 -28.70 -19.62
N PRO A 68 16.27 -29.74 -18.77
CA PRO A 68 15.40 -29.67 -17.60
C PRO A 68 15.73 -28.46 -16.71
N GLY A 69 14.70 -27.74 -16.26
CA GLY A 69 14.86 -26.55 -15.42
C GLY A 69 15.21 -25.26 -16.18
N LEU A 70 15.15 -25.26 -17.51
CA LEU A 70 15.21 -24.03 -18.33
C LEU A 70 13.85 -23.34 -18.46
N ALA A 71 12.74 -24.09 -18.40
CA ALA A 71 11.42 -23.57 -18.68
C ALA A 71 10.36 -23.98 -17.64
N ARG A 72 9.36 -23.11 -17.45
CA ARG A 72 8.19 -23.30 -16.58
C ARG A 72 6.92 -22.89 -17.32
N LEU A 73 5.97 -23.81 -17.44
CA LEU A 73 4.65 -23.55 -17.97
C LEU A 73 3.68 -23.36 -16.81
N PHE A 74 2.91 -22.28 -16.84
CA PHE A 74 1.89 -21.97 -15.83
C PHE A 74 0.77 -21.16 -16.48
N SER A 75 -0.33 -20.96 -15.76
CA SER A 75 -1.44 -20.12 -16.22
C SER A 75 -1.60 -18.88 -15.34
N ILE A 76 -1.88 -17.73 -15.96
CA ILE A 76 -2.11 -16.46 -15.23
C ILE A 76 -3.59 -16.22 -14.90
N GLY A 77 -4.49 -17.04 -15.43
CA GLY A 77 -5.94 -16.90 -15.30
C GLY A 77 -6.66 -17.69 -16.37
N SER A 78 -7.94 -17.41 -16.56
CA SER A 78 -8.75 -18.05 -17.59
C SER A 78 -9.53 -17.01 -18.38
N SER A 79 -9.78 -17.31 -19.65
CA SER A 79 -10.72 -16.56 -20.49
C SER A 79 -12.15 -16.69 -19.97
N VAL A 80 -13.08 -15.96 -20.59
CA VAL A 80 -14.51 -16.05 -20.29
C VAL A 80 -15.06 -17.49 -20.46
N GLU A 81 -14.63 -18.23 -21.49
CA GLU A 81 -15.05 -19.64 -21.69
C GLU A 81 -14.22 -20.63 -20.84
N GLY A 82 -13.42 -20.14 -19.89
CA GLY A 82 -12.65 -20.96 -18.96
C GLY A 82 -11.37 -21.56 -19.55
N ARG A 83 -10.92 -21.07 -20.71
CA ARG A 83 -9.67 -21.53 -21.33
C ARG A 83 -8.48 -20.94 -20.56
N PRO A 84 -7.46 -21.73 -20.20
CA PRO A 84 -6.30 -21.25 -19.47
C PRO A 84 -5.46 -20.26 -20.28
N LEU A 85 -5.03 -19.17 -19.65
CA LEU A 85 -4.11 -18.21 -20.26
C LEU A 85 -2.67 -18.68 -20.00
N TRP A 86 -2.14 -19.52 -20.91
CA TRP A 86 -0.84 -20.15 -20.75
C TRP A 86 0.33 -19.19 -20.93
N VAL A 87 1.29 -19.27 -20.00
CA VAL A 87 2.56 -18.55 -20.05
C VAL A 87 3.72 -19.54 -19.92
N LEU A 88 4.67 -19.45 -20.84
CA LEU A 88 5.95 -20.16 -20.75
C LEU A 88 7.07 -19.20 -20.35
N ARG A 89 7.62 -19.39 -19.15
CA ARG A 89 8.84 -18.70 -18.69
C ARG A 89 10.07 -19.50 -19.10
N LEU A 90 11.02 -18.88 -19.79
CA LEU A 90 12.30 -19.45 -20.22
C LEU A 90 13.45 -18.65 -19.60
N THR A 91 14.25 -19.29 -18.74
CA THR A 91 15.44 -18.69 -18.12
C THR A 91 16.31 -19.78 -17.47
N ALA A 92 17.63 -19.62 -17.52
CA ALA A 92 18.54 -20.62 -16.96
C ALA A 92 18.56 -20.57 -15.43
N GLY A 93 18.42 -21.71 -14.73
CA GLY A 93 18.59 -21.77 -13.27
C GLY A 93 17.29 -21.77 -12.45
N LEU A 94 16.17 -22.21 -13.03
CA LEU A 94 14.89 -22.36 -12.30
C LEU A 94 14.84 -23.57 -11.35
N GLY A 95 15.82 -24.47 -11.42
CA GLY A 95 15.85 -25.71 -10.65
C GLY A 95 14.85 -26.77 -11.16
N PRO A 96 14.67 -27.89 -10.44
CA PRO A 96 13.75 -28.96 -10.85
C PRO A 96 12.29 -28.49 -10.86
N PRO A 97 11.46 -28.97 -11.79
CA PRO A 97 10.02 -28.65 -11.82
C PRO A 97 9.30 -29.01 -10.53
N PRO A 98 8.26 -28.26 -10.14
CA PRO A 98 7.40 -28.64 -9.04
C PRO A 98 6.76 -30.02 -9.30
N PRO A 99 6.34 -30.76 -8.25
CA PRO A 99 5.64 -32.02 -8.40
C PRO A 99 4.37 -31.84 -9.26
N ASP A 100 4.02 -32.85 -10.06
CA ASP A 100 2.90 -32.80 -11.01
C ASP A 100 1.59 -32.36 -10.33
N GLY A 101 0.93 -31.34 -10.88
CA GLY A 101 -0.40 -30.89 -10.45
C GLY A 101 -0.56 -29.39 -10.16
N ASP A 102 0.54 -28.63 -10.04
CA ASP A 102 0.47 -27.17 -9.84
C ASP A 102 0.65 -26.42 -11.17
N SER A 103 -0.44 -25.82 -11.67
CA SER A 103 -0.46 -24.98 -12.88
C SER A 103 -0.80 -23.52 -12.58
N GLY A 104 -0.86 -23.13 -11.30
CA GLY A 104 -1.18 -21.78 -10.87
C GLY A 104 -0.02 -20.80 -11.04
N PRO A 105 -0.21 -19.51 -10.71
CA PRO A 105 0.83 -18.48 -10.82
C PRO A 105 2.11 -18.81 -10.03
N ASP A 106 1.98 -19.56 -8.93
CA ASP A 106 3.10 -19.98 -8.07
C ASP A 106 4.02 -21.03 -8.74
N ALA A 107 3.53 -21.70 -9.80
CA ALA A 107 4.30 -22.62 -10.62
C ALA A 107 5.37 -21.94 -11.49
N ALA A 108 5.39 -20.59 -11.56
CA ALA A 108 6.39 -19.82 -12.31
C ALA A 108 7.83 -20.01 -11.78
N GLY A 109 8.01 -20.49 -10.55
CA GLY A 109 9.32 -20.72 -9.92
C GLY A 109 9.99 -19.45 -9.36
N PRO A 110 11.18 -19.57 -8.75
CA PRO A 110 11.81 -18.47 -8.02
C PRO A 110 12.21 -17.31 -8.93
N LEU A 111 12.15 -16.09 -8.40
CA LEU A 111 12.73 -14.91 -9.06
C LEU A 111 14.27 -14.95 -8.97
N LEU A 112 14.95 -14.55 -10.04
CA LEU A 112 16.41 -14.55 -10.13
C LEU A 112 16.92 -13.10 -10.02
N PRO A 113 17.66 -12.73 -8.96
CA PRO A 113 18.06 -11.34 -8.73
C PRO A 113 18.86 -10.72 -9.89
N GLY A 114 18.48 -9.52 -10.31
CA GLY A 114 19.21 -8.75 -11.32
C GLY A 114 19.03 -9.26 -12.75
N ARG A 115 18.08 -10.16 -12.99
CA ARG A 115 17.67 -10.56 -14.35
C ARG A 115 16.49 -9.72 -14.80
N PRO A 116 16.61 -8.93 -15.88
CA PRO A 116 15.48 -8.21 -16.42
C PRO A 116 14.43 -9.18 -16.95
N GLN A 117 13.17 -8.81 -16.76
CA GLN A 117 12.01 -9.58 -17.19
C GLN A 117 11.47 -8.99 -18.49
N VAL A 118 11.34 -9.85 -19.51
CA VAL A 118 10.72 -9.52 -20.79
C VAL A 118 9.45 -10.33 -20.93
N LYS A 119 8.33 -9.70 -21.29
CA LYS A 119 7.12 -10.44 -21.67
C LYS A 119 6.77 -10.19 -23.13
N LEU A 120 6.29 -11.22 -23.81
CA LEU A 120 5.71 -11.11 -25.15
C LEU A 120 4.29 -11.66 -25.10
N VAL A 121 3.35 -10.87 -25.58
CA VAL A 121 1.91 -11.18 -25.53
C VAL A 121 1.39 -11.21 -26.96
N GLY A 122 0.81 -12.32 -27.38
CA GLY A 122 0.22 -12.46 -28.71
C GLY A 122 -1.28 -12.67 -28.65
N ASN A 123 -1.94 -12.44 -29.79
CA ASN A 123 -3.31 -12.86 -30.04
C ASN A 123 -4.27 -12.32 -28.97
N MET A 124 -4.11 -11.03 -28.68
CA MET A 124 -5.06 -10.23 -27.92
C MET A 124 -6.36 -10.04 -28.70
N HIS A 125 -6.25 -9.85 -30.00
CA HIS A 125 -7.34 -10.10 -30.94
C HIS A 125 -7.24 -11.54 -31.43
N GLY A 126 -8.32 -12.29 -31.30
CA GLY A 126 -8.31 -13.72 -31.55
C GLY A 126 -8.08 -14.09 -33.02
N ASP A 127 -8.47 -13.22 -33.95
CA ASP A 127 -8.33 -13.37 -35.40
C ASP A 127 -6.94 -12.96 -35.93
N GLU A 128 -6.12 -12.32 -35.11
CA GLU A 128 -4.74 -11.97 -35.43
C GLU A 128 -3.84 -13.13 -35.00
N THR A 129 -3.72 -14.14 -35.86
CA THR A 129 -3.23 -15.47 -35.45
C THR A 129 -1.72 -15.67 -35.66
N VAL A 130 -1.09 -14.86 -36.52
CA VAL A 130 0.36 -14.89 -36.72
C VAL A 130 1.09 -14.65 -35.39
N SER A 131 0.61 -13.70 -34.58
CA SER A 131 1.18 -13.39 -33.26
C SER A 131 1.21 -14.59 -32.32
N ARG A 132 0.17 -15.44 -32.35
CA ARG A 132 0.11 -16.67 -31.53
C ARG A 132 1.20 -17.65 -31.96
N GLN A 133 1.29 -17.91 -33.25
CA GLN A 133 2.17 -18.94 -33.79
C GLN A 133 3.65 -18.56 -33.68
N VAL A 134 4.02 -17.32 -34.00
CA VAL A 134 5.42 -16.89 -33.89
C VAL A 134 5.93 -16.95 -32.45
N LEU A 135 5.09 -16.73 -31.45
CA LEU A 135 5.46 -16.85 -30.05
C LEU A 135 5.67 -18.32 -29.62
N ILE A 136 4.87 -19.25 -30.13
CA ILE A 136 5.10 -20.70 -29.92
C ILE A 136 6.42 -21.13 -30.56
N TYR A 137 6.70 -20.65 -31.78
CA TYR A 137 7.96 -20.95 -32.48
C TYR A 137 9.17 -20.34 -31.78
N LEU A 138 9.04 -19.11 -31.27
CA LEU A 138 10.07 -18.44 -30.48
C LEU A 138 10.39 -19.20 -29.20
N ALA A 139 9.38 -19.65 -28.46
CA ALA A 139 9.56 -20.46 -27.25
C ALA A 139 10.40 -21.71 -27.54
N ARG A 140 10.08 -22.43 -28.63
CA ARG A 140 10.81 -23.61 -29.06
C ARG A 140 12.22 -23.28 -29.54
N GLU A 141 12.39 -22.20 -30.31
CA GLU A 141 13.71 -21.78 -30.82
C GLU A 141 14.66 -21.37 -29.68
N LEU A 142 14.15 -20.64 -28.67
CA LEU A 142 14.93 -20.29 -27.49
C LEU A 142 15.34 -21.53 -26.68
N ALA A 143 14.40 -22.45 -26.44
CA ALA A 143 14.69 -23.69 -25.70
C ALA A 143 15.66 -24.61 -26.45
N ALA A 144 15.40 -24.85 -27.74
CA ALA A 144 16.23 -25.71 -28.59
C ALA A 144 17.61 -25.08 -28.86
N GLY A 145 17.66 -23.77 -29.12
CA GLY A 145 18.90 -23.02 -29.31
C GLY A 145 19.81 -23.08 -28.08
N TYR A 146 19.24 -22.95 -26.88
CA TYR A 146 19.99 -23.12 -25.64
C TYR A 146 20.59 -24.53 -25.51
N ARG A 147 19.80 -25.57 -25.82
CA ARG A 147 20.27 -26.97 -25.83
C ARG A 147 21.36 -27.21 -26.86
N ARG A 148 21.24 -26.62 -28.05
CA ARG A 148 22.26 -26.69 -29.12
C ARG A 148 23.55 -25.95 -28.76
N GLY A 149 23.53 -25.13 -27.72
CA GLY A 149 24.68 -24.31 -27.32
C GLY A 149 24.87 -23.07 -28.19
N ASP A 150 23.80 -22.55 -28.80
CA ASP A 150 23.85 -21.31 -29.58
C ASP A 150 24.37 -20.15 -28.69
N PRO A 151 25.52 -19.52 -29.00
CA PRO A 151 26.15 -18.55 -28.12
C PRO A 151 25.30 -17.29 -27.84
N ARG A 152 24.39 -16.93 -28.75
CA ARG A 152 23.50 -15.78 -28.61
C ARG A 152 22.36 -16.13 -27.67
N ILE A 153 21.66 -17.25 -27.92
CA ILE A 153 20.53 -17.71 -27.12
C ILE A 153 20.96 -18.14 -25.71
N VAL A 154 22.10 -18.82 -25.58
CA VAL A 154 22.68 -19.19 -24.28
C VAL A 154 22.96 -17.95 -23.43
N ARG A 155 23.54 -16.90 -24.04
CA ARG A 155 23.77 -15.63 -23.34
C ARG A 155 22.45 -14.96 -22.94
N LEU A 156 21.48 -14.95 -23.84
CA LEU A 156 20.17 -14.34 -23.63
C LEU A 156 19.46 -14.97 -22.41
N LEU A 157 19.28 -16.29 -22.41
CA LEU A 157 18.56 -17.00 -21.34
C LEU A 157 19.37 -17.14 -20.03
N ASN A 158 20.69 -16.97 -20.07
CA ASN A 158 21.50 -16.86 -18.84
C ASN A 158 21.36 -15.51 -18.15
N THR A 159 20.89 -14.49 -18.87
CA THR A 159 20.88 -13.11 -18.38
C THR A 159 19.49 -12.50 -18.34
N THR A 160 18.47 -13.17 -18.87
CA THR A 160 17.11 -12.61 -19.07
C THR A 160 16.06 -13.62 -18.67
N ASP A 161 14.99 -13.13 -18.06
CA ASP A 161 13.78 -13.91 -17.84
C ASP A 161 12.77 -13.60 -18.95
N VAL A 162 12.59 -14.53 -19.87
CA VAL A 162 11.68 -14.37 -21.01
C VAL A 162 10.36 -15.06 -20.73
N TYR A 163 9.26 -14.32 -20.77
CA TYR A 163 7.91 -14.82 -20.60
C TYR A 163 7.16 -14.73 -21.93
N VAL A 164 6.59 -15.83 -22.37
CA VAL A 164 5.84 -15.90 -23.63
C VAL A 164 4.40 -16.29 -23.30
N LEU A 165 3.47 -15.41 -23.63
CA LEU A 165 2.03 -15.62 -23.55
C LEU A 165 1.49 -15.65 -24.99
N PRO A 166 1.33 -16.84 -25.61
CA PRO A 166 0.96 -16.93 -27.01
C PRO A 166 -0.44 -16.41 -27.35
N SER A 167 -1.39 -16.52 -26.42
CA SER A 167 -2.78 -16.13 -26.65
C SER A 167 -3.43 -15.57 -25.40
N LEU A 168 -3.75 -14.27 -25.47
CA LEU A 168 -4.53 -13.59 -24.43
C LEU A 168 -6.04 -13.77 -24.67
N ASN A 169 -6.46 -13.88 -25.94
CA ASN A 169 -7.85 -14.14 -26.32
C ASN A 169 -8.01 -15.51 -27.01
N PRO A 170 -7.85 -16.62 -26.27
CA PRO A 170 -8.04 -17.95 -26.86
C PRO A 170 -9.49 -18.17 -27.29
N ASP A 171 -10.46 -17.46 -26.70
CA ASP A 171 -11.88 -17.57 -27.08
C ASP A 171 -12.15 -17.00 -28.47
N GLY A 172 -11.61 -15.82 -28.75
CA GLY A 172 -11.68 -15.20 -30.06
C GLY A 172 -11.00 -16.06 -31.12
N PHE A 173 -9.84 -16.64 -30.79
CA PHE A 173 -9.09 -17.50 -31.69
C PHE A 173 -9.90 -18.73 -32.15
N GLU A 174 -10.58 -19.41 -31.23
CA GLU A 174 -11.41 -20.58 -31.59
C GLU A 174 -12.63 -20.22 -32.46
N ARG A 175 -13.04 -18.95 -32.50
CA ARG A 175 -14.11 -18.47 -33.39
C ARG A 175 -13.60 -17.96 -34.75
N ALA A 176 -12.32 -17.57 -34.82
CA ALA A 176 -11.70 -17.05 -36.02
C ALA A 176 -11.54 -18.14 -37.10
N ARG A 177 -11.38 -17.73 -38.36
CA ARG A 177 -11.32 -18.66 -39.50
C ARG A 177 -10.04 -18.49 -40.30
N GLU A 178 -9.35 -19.60 -40.53
CA GLU A 178 -8.16 -19.63 -41.38
C GLU A 178 -8.46 -19.14 -42.79
N GLY A 179 -7.60 -18.25 -43.29
CA GLY A 179 -7.74 -17.60 -44.59
C GLY A 179 -8.51 -16.27 -44.55
N ASP A 180 -9.08 -15.89 -43.41
CA ASP A 180 -9.71 -14.59 -43.25
C ASP A 180 -8.66 -13.51 -42.97
N CYS A 181 -8.43 -12.64 -43.97
CA CYS A 181 -7.50 -11.53 -43.84
C CYS A 181 -8.18 -10.21 -43.39
N GLY A 182 -9.48 -10.21 -43.10
CA GLY A 182 -10.18 -9.00 -42.62
C GLY A 182 -10.56 -7.99 -43.71
N LEU A 183 -10.60 -8.41 -44.98
CA LEU A 183 -10.89 -7.53 -46.14
C LEU A 183 -12.39 -7.24 -46.37
N SER A 184 -13.30 -7.76 -45.53
CA SER A 184 -14.74 -7.51 -45.65
C SER A 184 -15.46 -7.54 -44.30
N ASP A 185 -15.75 -6.37 -43.72
CA ASP A 185 -16.62 -6.15 -42.56
C ASP A 185 -18.11 -6.40 -42.89
N SER A 186 -18.46 -7.59 -43.39
CA SER A 186 -19.85 -7.94 -43.75
C SER A 186 -20.49 -8.98 -42.82
N GLY A 187 -19.82 -9.36 -41.73
CA GLY A 187 -20.36 -10.24 -40.70
C GLY A 187 -21.10 -9.49 -39.57
N PRO A 188 -22.03 -10.14 -38.85
CA PRO A 188 -22.60 -9.56 -37.63
C PRO A 188 -21.52 -9.32 -36.55
N PRO A 189 -21.74 -8.39 -35.61
CA PRO A 189 -20.80 -8.12 -34.50
C PRO A 189 -20.40 -9.42 -33.78
N GLY A 190 -19.10 -9.65 -33.60
CA GLY A 190 -18.56 -10.86 -32.97
C GLY A 190 -18.25 -12.05 -33.90
N ALA A 191 -18.45 -11.92 -35.22
CA ALA A 191 -18.22 -13.00 -36.18
C ALA A 191 -16.76 -13.18 -36.64
N SER A 192 -15.88 -12.18 -36.47
CA SER A 192 -14.48 -12.23 -36.95
C SER A 192 -13.54 -13.02 -36.04
N GLY A 193 -13.85 -13.12 -34.74
CA GLY A 193 -12.94 -13.68 -33.73
C GLY A 193 -12.01 -12.65 -33.07
N ARG A 194 -12.11 -11.36 -33.42
CA ARG A 194 -11.34 -10.27 -32.80
C ARG A 194 -11.58 -10.15 -31.30
N ASP A 195 -12.83 -9.93 -30.92
CA ASP A 195 -13.25 -9.67 -29.53
C ASP A 195 -13.19 -10.93 -28.65
N ASN A 196 -13.24 -10.76 -27.32
CA ASN A 196 -13.44 -11.89 -26.41
C ASN A 196 -14.85 -12.49 -26.56
N SER A 197 -15.18 -13.58 -25.86
CA SER A 197 -16.49 -14.24 -26.02
C SER A 197 -17.68 -13.44 -25.49
N ARG A 198 -17.46 -12.28 -24.84
CA ARG A 198 -18.51 -11.31 -24.49
C ARG A 198 -18.62 -10.14 -25.46
N GLY A 199 -17.88 -10.15 -26.57
CA GLY A 199 -17.90 -9.07 -27.55
C GLY A 199 -17.20 -7.80 -27.06
N ARG A 200 -16.18 -7.94 -26.20
CA ARG A 200 -15.31 -6.84 -25.77
C ARG A 200 -13.98 -6.90 -26.50
N ASP A 201 -13.55 -5.78 -27.05
CA ASP A 201 -12.19 -5.60 -27.58
C ASP A 201 -11.23 -5.48 -26.39
N LEU A 202 -10.36 -6.47 -26.21
CA LEU A 202 -9.43 -6.50 -25.08
C LEU A 202 -8.43 -5.33 -25.13
N ASN A 203 -8.09 -4.83 -26.33
CA ASN A 203 -7.21 -3.67 -26.52
C ASN A 203 -7.96 -2.32 -26.47
N ARG A 204 -9.19 -2.32 -25.93
CA ARG A 204 -9.98 -1.12 -25.55
C ARG A 204 -10.51 -1.21 -24.12
N SER A 205 -9.97 -2.14 -23.35
CA SER A 205 -10.52 -2.56 -22.06
C SER A 205 -9.59 -2.29 -20.88
N PHE A 206 -8.42 -1.67 -21.12
CA PHE A 206 -7.53 -1.23 -20.05
C PHE A 206 -7.91 0.18 -19.58
N PRO A 207 -7.59 0.53 -18.31
CA PRO A 207 -7.64 1.92 -17.88
C PRO A 207 -6.79 2.81 -18.79
N ASP A 208 -7.34 3.96 -19.14
CA ASP A 208 -6.76 4.92 -20.06
C ASP A 208 -6.38 6.23 -19.34
N GLN A 209 -5.34 6.91 -19.83
CA GLN A 209 -4.75 8.08 -19.16
C GLN A 209 -5.44 9.41 -19.55
N PHE A 210 -6.15 9.44 -20.68
CA PHE A 210 -6.86 10.62 -21.19
C PHE A 210 -8.38 10.47 -21.11
N SER A 211 -8.88 9.23 -21.11
CA SER A 211 -10.32 8.96 -21.03
C SER A 211 -10.97 9.40 -19.72
N THR A 212 -12.24 9.83 -19.84
CA THR A 212 -13.16 10.07 -18.73
C THR A 212 -14.23 8.99 -18.60
N GLY A 213 -14.22 7.99 -19.48
CA GLY A 213 -15.14 6.85 -19.47
C GLY A 213 -14.74 5.80 -18.44
N GLU A 214 -15.73 5.10 -17.86
CA GLU A 214 -15.43 3.93 -17.02
C GLU A 214 -15.02 2.75 -17.90
N PRO A 215 -13.88 2.08 -17.62
CA PRO A 215 -13.50 0.87 -18.33
C PRO A 215 -14.54 -0.24 -18.09
N PRO A 216 -14.63 -1.25 -18.98
CA PRO A 216 -15.57 -2.34 -18.80
C PRO A 216 -15.34 -3.08 -17.47
N GLY A 217 -16.42 -3.61 -16.90
CA GLY A 217 -16.36 -4.40 -15.66
C GLY A 217 -15.36 -5.55 -15.79
N LEU A 218 -14.50 -5.74 -14.78
CA LEU A 218 -13.43 -6.76 -14.82
C LEU A 218 -13.95 -8.21 -14.91
N ASP A 219 -15.23 -8.45 -14.66
CA ASP A 219 -15.90 -9.72 -14.88
C ASP A 219 -16.26 -9.95 -16.35
N GLU A 220 -16.38 -8.89 -17.16
CA GLU A 220 -16.61 -8.94 -18.61
C GLU A 220 -15.33 -9.20 -19.42
N VAL A 221 -14.18 -8.86 -18.83
CA VAL A 221 -12.85 -9.01 -19.44
C VAL A 221 -11.87 -9.73 -18.49
N PRO A 222 -12.16 -10.99 -18.09
CA PRO A 222 -11.30 -11.75 -17.19
C PRO A 222 -9.87 -11.93 -17.73
N GLU A 223 -9.70 -11.90 -19.06
CA GLU A 223 -8.39 -11.90 -19.72
C GLU A 223 -7.56 -10.66 -19.34
N VAL A 224 -8.15 -9.48 -19.47
CA VAL A 224 -7.55 -8.18 -19.12
C VAL A 224 -7.26 -8.14 -17.63
N ARG A 225 -8.19 -8.58 -16.79
CA ARG A 225 -7.98 -8.67 -15.34
C ARG A 225 -6.78 -9.55 -14.99
N ALA A 226 -6.72 -10.77 -15.52
CA ALA A 226 -5.63 -11.69 -15.27
C ALA A 226 -4.28 -11.09 -15.68
N LEU A 227 -4.26 -10.39 -16.81
CA LEU A 227 -3.07 -9.74 -17.33
C LEU A 227 -2.65 -8.52 -16.52
N MET A 228 -3.58 -7.65 -16.10
CA MET A 228 -3.31 -6.53 -15.20
C MET A 228 -2.72 -7.01 -13.87
N ASP A 229 -3.30 -8.07 -13.29
CA ASP A 229 -2.80 -8.67 -12.06
C ASP A 229 -1.40 -9.28 -12.29
N TRP A 230 -1.13 -9.86 -13.45
CA TRP A 230 0.19 -10.39 -13.80
C TRP A 230 1.23 -9.28 -13.98
N ILE A 231 0.88 -8.18 -14.66
CA ILE A 231 1.72 -7.00 -14.85
C ILE A 231 2.07 -6.37 -13.50
N ARG A 232 1.10 -6.19 -12.60
CA ARG A 232 1.31 -5.56 -11.27
C ARG A 232 2.17 -6.41 -10.33
N ARG A 233 2.04 -7.74 -10.41
CA ARG A 233 2.80 -8.69 -9.57
C ARG A 233 4.27 -8.83 -10.00
N ASN A 234 4.59 -8.52 -11.25
CA ASN A 234 5.93 -8.67 -11.81
C ASN A 234 6.57 -7.30 -12.09
N LYS A 235 7.89 -7.27 -12.26
CA LYS A 235 8.64 -6.06 -12.62
C LYS A 235 9.17 -6.19 -14.04
N PHE A 236 8.25 -6.35 -14.99
CA PHE A 236 8.57 -6.37 -16.41
C PHE A 236 9.27 -5.07 -16.81
N VAL A 237 10.34 -5.20 -17.60
CA VAL A 237 11.17 -4.08 -18.06
C VAL A 237 10.80 -3.72 -19.49
N LEU A 238 10.73 -4.73 -20.36
CA LEU A 238 10.43 -4.59 -21.78
C LEU A 238 9.32 -5.55 -22.16
N SER A 239 8.46 -5.12 -23.08
CA SER A 239 7.40 -5.94 -23.61
C SER A 239 7.17 -5.68 -25.09
N GLY A 240 6.63 -6.68 -25.76
CA GLY A 240 6.08 -6.58 -27.10
C GLY A 240 4.69 -7.21 -27.08
N ASN A 241 3.67 -6.44 -27.48
CA ASN A 241 2.37 -7.00 -27.80
C ASN A 241 2.28 -7.18 -29.32
N LEU A 242 1.81 -8.33 -29.78
CA LEU A 242 1.90 -8.74 -31.17
C LEU A 242 0.49 -8.84 -31.75
N HIS A 243 0.31 -8.22 -32.91
CA HIS A 243 -0.95 -8.02 -33.62
C HIS A 243 -0.81 -8.37 -35.11
N GLY A 244 -1.91 -8.25 -35.87
CA GLY A 244 -1.93 -8.39 -37.31
C GLY A 244 -3.00 -7.52 -37.97
N GLY A 245 -2.81 -7.25 -39.26
CA GLY A 245 -3.66 -6.34 -40.04
C GLY A 245 -2.87 -5.25 -40.73
N SER A 246 -1.66 -4.94 -40.26
CA SER A 246 -0.67 -4.14 -40.99
C SER A 246 0.74 -4.70 -40.73
N VAL A 247 1.78 -3.99 -41.18
CA VAL A 247 3.19 -4.37 -40.95
C VAL A 247 4.01 -3.14 -40.51
N VAL A 248 4.00 -2.89 -39.19
CA VAL A 248 4.64 -1.74 -38.54
C VAL A 248 4.91 -2.02 -37.05
N ALA A 249 5.96 -1.41 -36.49
CA ALA A 249 6.13 -1.34 -35.03
C ALA A 249 5.55 -0.01 -34.50
N SER A 250 4.42 -0.08 -33.81
CA SER A 250 3.79 1.05 -33.13
C SER A 250 4.36 1.24 -31.72
N TYR A 251 4.41 2.49 -31.26
CA TYR A 251 4.90 2.84 -29.93
C TYR A 251 4.09 3.96 -29.27
N PRO A 252 4.14 4.06 -27.91
CA PRO A 252 3.34 5.01 -27.16
C PRO A 252 3.51 6.48 -27.53
N PHE A 253 2.51 7.32 -27.26
CA PHE A 253 1.17 6.92 -26.80
C PHE A 253 0.27 6.46 -27.95
N ASP A 254 -0.65 5.58 -27.62
CA ASP A 254 -1.68 4.99 -28.50
C ASP A 254 -2.87 5.93 -28.70
N ASP A 255 -3.10 6.85 -27.78
CA ASP A 255 -4.15 7.88 -27.88
C ASP A 255 -3.65 9.28 -27.48
N SER A 256 -4.55 10.26 -27.54
CA SER A 256 -4.24 11.67 -27.28
C SER A 256 -5.33 12.36 -26.44
N PRO A 257 -5.00 13.42 -25.67
CA PRO A 257 -6.00 14.20 -24.94
C PRO A 257 -7.13 14.75 -25.82
N GLU A 258 -6.86 14.96 -27.11
CA GLU A 258 -7.85 15.45 -28.08
C GLU A 258 -8.75 14.36 -28.65
N HIS A 259 -8.42 13.07 -28.46
CA HIS A 259 -9.10 11.89 -29.01
C HIS A 259 -9.52 12.06 -30.48
N LYS A 260 -8.64 12.60 -31.32
CA LYS A 260 -8.91 12.68 -32.76
C LYS A 260 -8.52 11.37 -33.41
N ALA A 261 -9.42 10.84 -34.23
CA ALA A 261 -9.30 9.51 -34.83
C ALA A 261 -7.95 9.19 -35.50
N THR A 262 -7.27 10.15 -36.16
CA THR A 262 -5.95 9.91 -36.80
C THR A 262 -5.07 11.16 -36.81
N GLY A 263 -3.75 10.96 -36.93
CA GLY A 263 -2.79 12.01 -37.28
C GLY A 263 -2.30 12.91 -36.13
N ILE A 264 -2.53 12.53 -34.87
CA ILE A 264 -1.99 13.26 -33.72
C ILE A 264 -0.78 12.55 -33.14
N TYR A 265 0.39 13.19 -33.21
CA TYR A 265 1.56 12.67 -32.52
C TYR A 265 1.44 12.90 -31.00
N SER A 266 1.31 11.82 -30.23
CA SER A 266 1.15 11.85 -28.77
C SER A 266 2.42 11.38 -28.07
N LYS A 267 3.20 12.35 -27.57
CA LYS A 267 4.58 12.13 -27.12
C LYS A 267 4.65 11.65 -25.67
N THR A 268 5.39 10.56 -25.40
CA THR A 268 5.74 10.16 -24.03
C THR A 268 6.99 10.86 -23.49
N SER A 269 7.19 10.79 -22.16
CA SER A 269 8.44 11.21 -21.52
C SER A 269 9.67 10.42 -22.01
N ASP A 270 9.49 9.19 -22.48
CA ASP A 270 10.53 8.29 -22.98
C ASP A 270 10.48 8.05 -24.50
N ASP A 271 9.90 8.99 -25.25
CA ASP A 271 9.65 8.90 -26.69
C ASP A 271 10.86 8.44 -27.52
N GLU A 272 12.07 8.91 -27.19
CA GLU A 272 13.30 8.52 -27.89
C GLU A 272 13.72 7.07 -27.60
N VAL A 273 13.45 6.56 -26.39
CA VAL A 273 13.67 5.14 -26.07
C VAL A 273 12.70 4.27 -26.85
N PHE A 274 11.43 4.67 -26.93
CA PHE A 274 10.41 3.94 -27.68
C PHE A 274 10.71 3.88 -29.18
N LYS A 275 11.08 5.00 -29.79
CA LYS A 275 11.58 5.02 -31.18
C LYS A 275 12.75 4.08 -31.39
N TYR A 276 13.70 4.06 -30.45
CA TYR A 276 14.86 3.17 -30.52
C TYR A 276 14.45 1.69 -30.45
N LEU A 277 13.52 1.34 -29.57
CA LEU A 277 13.00 -0.02 -29.41
C LEU A 277 12.20 -0.48 -30.65
N ALA A 278 11.26 0.33 -31.11
CA ALA A 278 10.47 0.05 -32.31
C ALA A 278 11.36 -0.11 -33.54
N LYS A 279 12.35 0.79 -33.71
CA LYS A 279 13.29 0.72 -34.83
C LYS A 279 14.18 -0.52 -34.78
N ALA A 280 14.56 -0.98 -33.58
CA ALA A 280 15.34 -2.20 -33.43
C ALA A 280 14.60 -3.45 -33.91
N TYR A 281 13.27 -3.50 -33.74
CA TYR A 281 12.45 -4.56 -34.31
C TYR A 281 12.29 -4.38 -35.82
N ALA A 282 11.82 -3.19 -36.23
CA ALA A 282 11.48 -2.89 -37.62
C ALA A 282 12.68 -3.05 -38.57
N SER A 283 13.88 -2.63 -38.16
CA SER A 283 15.08 -2.70 -39.03
C SER A 283 15.52 -4.12 -39.36
N ASN A 284 15.17 -5.09 -38.52
CA ASN A 284 15.49 -6.51 -38.73
C ASN A 284 14.38 -7.24 -39.49
N HIS A 285 13.18 -6.66 -39.57
CA HIS A 285 12.05 -7.26 -40.24
C HIS A 285 12.12 -6.95 -41.76
N PRO A 286 12.08 -7.96 -42.65
CA PRO A 286 12.26 -7.76 -44.09
C PRO A 286 11.28 -6.78 -44.73
N ILE A 287 10.04 -6.77 -44.25
CA ILE A 287 8.93 -5.93 -44.76
C ILE A 287 8.86 -4.60 -44.02
N MET A 288 8.68 -4.57 -42.68
CA MET A 288 8.60 -3.31 -41.91
C MET A 288 9.72 -2.31 -42.24
N LYS A 289 10.98 -2.77 -42.38
CA LYS A 289 12.12 -1.88 -42.68
C LYS A 289 11.96 -1.06 -43.97
N THR A 290 11.10 -1.48 -44.89
CA THR A 290 10.81 -0.76 -46.13
C THR A 290 9.96 0.50 -45.88
N GLY A 291 9.23 0.52 -44.76
CA GLY A 291 8.27 1.56 -44.42
C GLY A 291 7.04 1.63 -45.34
N THR A 292 6.88 0.66 -46.24
CA THR A 292 5.81 0.61 -47.26
C THR A 292 5.33 -0.84 -47.35
N PRO A 293 4.45 -1.28 -46.43
CA PRO A 293 4.10 -2.69 -46.31
C PRO A 293 3.23 -3.21 -47.47
N HIS A 294 2.55 -2.32 -48.20
CA HIS A 294 1.68 -2.63 -49.34
C HIS A 294 0.64 -3.71 -49.03
N CYS A 295 -0.05 -3.54 -47.89
CA CYS A 295 -1.13 -4.43 -47.51
C CYS A 295 -2.31 -4.29 -48.48
N PRO A 296 -2.95 -5.41 -48.92
CA PRO A 296 -4.10 -5.34 -49.81
C PRO A 296 -5.24 -4.53 -49.16
N GLY A 297 -5.77 -3.52 -49.86
CA GLY A 297 -6.81 -2.62 -49.34
C GLY A 297 -6.30 -1.34 -48.69
N ASP A 298 -5.02 -1.30 -48.33
CA ASP A 298 -4.34 -0.17 -47.67
C ASP A 298 -2.97 0.08 -48.33
N GLU A 299 -2.91 0.09 -49.68
CA GLU A 299 -1.65 0.12 -50.42
C GLU A 299 -0.84 1.42 -50.22
N ASP A 300 -1.51 2.48 -49.78
CA ASP A 300 -0.97 3.82 -49.54
C ASP A 300 -0.41 4.01 -48.11
N GLU A 301 -0.49 3.00 -47.24
CA GLU A 301 0.11 3.09 -45.89
C GLU A 301 1.63 3.29 -45.95
N THR A 302 2.12 4.32 -45.24
CA THR A 302 3.55 4.61 -45.15
C THR A 302 3.98 4.87 -43.70
N PHE A 303 5.01 4.13 -43.26
CA PHE A 303 5.57 4.22 -41.92
C PHE A 303 7.08 4.45 -42.03
N LYS A 304 7.51 5.69 -41.85
CA LYS A 304 8.94 6.02 -41.97
C LYS A 304 9.77 5.15 -41.02
N ASP A 305 10.84 4.54 -41.55
CA ASP A 305 11.70 3.57 -40.84
C ASP A 305 10.98 2.30 -40.33
N GLY A 306 9.74 2.06 -40.75
CA GLY A 306 8.92 0.91 -40.31
C GLY A 306 8.31 1.06 -38.93
N ILE A 307 8.22 2.30 -38.41
CA ILE A 307 7.70 2.59 -37.07
C ILE A 307 6.64 3.69 -37.11
N THR A 308 5.75 3.72 -36.12
CA THR A 308 4.79 4.82 -35.93
C THR A 308 4.52 5.08 -34.46
N ASN A 309 4.22 6.33 -34.10
CA ASN A 309 3.55 6.61 -32.84
C ASN A 309 2.08 6.15 -32.98
N GLY A 310 1.50 5.53 -31.95
CA GLY A 310 0.18 4.91 -32.02
C GLY A 310 -0.91 5.92 -32.39
N ALA A 311 -1.08 6.97 -31.57
CA ALA A 311 -2.05 8.03 -31.81
C ALA A 311 -1.87 8.75 -33.17
N HIS A 312 -0.63 8.81 -33.67
CA HIS A 312 -0.33 9.44 -34.96
C HIS A 312 -0.85 8.59 -36.12
N TRP A 313 -0.88 7.27 -35.97
CA TRP A 313 -1.51 6.38 -36.93
C TRP A 313 -3.03 6.47 -36.80
N TYR A 314 -3.56 6.04 -35.65
CA TYR A 314 -4.95 6.23 -35.25
C TYR A 314 -5.11 6.08 -33.74
N ASP A 315 -6.10 6.76 -33.18
CA ASP A 315 -6.32 6.84 -31.73
C ASP A 315 -6.87 5.51 -31.16
N VAL A 316 -6.24 5.02 -30.09
CA VAL A 316 -6.51 3.73 -29.44
C VAL A 316 -6.66 3.92 -27.92
N GLU A 317 -7.84 4.35 -27.50
CA GLU A 317 -8.19 4.49 -26.09
C GLU A 317 -8.24 3.13 -25.36
N GLY A 318 -7.65 3.04 -24.17
CA GLY A 318 -7.74 1.85 -23.32
C GLY A 318 -6.89 0.67 -23.81
N GLY A 319 -5.80 0.96 -24.52
CA GLY A 319 -4.83 -0.01 -25.01
C GLY A 319 -3.91 -0.58 -23.92
N MET A 320 -3.46 -1.82 -24.11
CA MET A 320 -2.52 -2.46 -23.18
C MET A 320 -1.13 -1.80 -23.18
N GLN A 321 -0.70 -1.29 -24.34
CA GLN A 321 0.63 -0.73 -24.55
C GLN A 321 0.89 0.43 -23.58
N ASP A 322 -0.05 1.38 -23.54
CA ASP A 322 0.04 2.56 -22.70
C ASP A 322 -0.19 2.21 -21.24
N TYR A 323 -1.07 1.24 -20.95
CA TYR A 323 -1.28 0.75 -19.59
C TYR A 323 0.02 0.28 -18.93
N ASN A 324 0.86 -0.44 -19.68
CA ASN A 324 2.15 -0.92 -19.20
C ASN A 324 3.12 0.20 -18.82
N TYR A 325 3.12 1.28 -19.59
CA TYR A 325 4.01 2.42 -19.38
C TYR A 325 3.53 3.33 -18.25
N VAL A 326 2.22 3.56 -18.15
CA VAL A 326 1.65 4.51 -17.18
C VAL A 326 1.49 3.91 -15.78
N TRP A 327 1.08 2.64 -15.68
CA TRP A 327 0.78 1.99 -14.38
C TRP A 327 1.80 0.93 -13.95
N ALA A 328 2.85 0.67 -14.73
CA ALA A 328 3.91 -0.28 -14.39
C ALA A 328 5.30 0.21 -14.82
N ASN A 329 6.35 -0.59 -14.58
CA ASN A 329 7.71 -0.25 -15.01
C ASN A 329 7.97 -0.53 -16.50
N CYS A 330 6.99 -1.08 -17.22
CA CYS A 330 7.24 -1.86 -18.42
C CYS A 330 7.12 -1.01 -19.67
N PHE A 331 8.16 -1.02 -20.50
CA PHE A 331 8.15 -0.35 -21.80
C PHE A 331 7.60 -1.35 -22.81
N GLU A 332 6.37 -1.14 -23.28
CA GLU A 332 5.74 -2.00 -24.28
C GLU A 332 5.66 -1.29 -25.63
N ILE A 333 5.89 -2.05 -26.71
CA ILE A 333 5.60 -1.63 -28.08
C ILE A 333 4.65 -2.63 -28.73
N THR A 334 3.83 -2.13 -29.65
CA THR A 334 2.86 -2.92 -30.42
C THR A 334 3.48 -3.31 -31.77
N LEU A 335 3.38 -4.58 -32.13
CA LEU A 335 4.04 -5.16 -33.31
C LEU A 335 2.99 -5.75 -34.26
N GLU A 336 2.69 -5.04 -35.33
CA GLU A 336 1.80 -5.50 -36.40
C GLU A 336 2.61 -6.38 -37.36
N LEU A 337 2.39 -7.70 -37.35
CA LEU A 337 3.35 -8.64 -37.96
C LEU A 337 3.10 -8.95 -39.43
N SER A 338 1.84 -8.95 -39.85
CA SER A 338 1.41 -9.39 -41.18
C SER A 338 0.16 -8.65 -41.62
N CYS A 339 0.07 -8.34 -42.91
CA CYS A 339 -1.11 -7.73 -43.52
C CYS A 339 -2.35 -8.63 -43.41
N CYS A 340 -2.17 -9.96 -43.51
CA CYS A 340 -3.28 -10.88 -43.33
C CYS A 340 -3.38 -11.26 -41.86
N LYS A 341 -4.54 -11.00 -41.24
CA LYS A 341 -4.78 -11.34 -39.83
C LYS A 341 -4.70 -12.84 -39.56
N TYR A 342 -5.36 -13.65 -40.42
CA TYR A 342 -5.36 -15.11 -40.33
C TYR A 342 -4.93 -15.78 -41.65
N PRO A 343 -3.63 -15.77 -42.01
CA PRO A 343 -3.17 -16.33 -43.26
C PRO A 343 -3.29 -17.87 -43.27
N PRO A 344 -3.39 -18.50 -44.46
CA PRO A 344 -3.29 -19.95 -44.57
C PRO A 344 -2.02 -20.49 -43.91
N ALA A 345 -2.11 -21.64 -43.26
CA ALA A 345 -1.02 -22.21 -42.48
C ALA A 345 0.26 -22.43 -43.30
N SER A 346 0.13 -22.58 -44.63
CA SER A 346 1.27 -22.66 -45.57
C SER A 346 2.19 -21.43 -45.55
N GLN A 347 1.74 -20.29 -45.03
CA GLN A 347 2.52 -19.05 -44.92
C GLN A 347 3.25 -18.91 -43.58
N LEU A 348 2.93 -19.72 -42.56
CA LEU A 348 3.48 -19.58 -41.20
C LEU A 348 5.01 -19.67 -41.14
N ARG A 349 5.62 -20.48 -42.01
CA ARG A 349 7.09 -20.54 -42.10
C ARG A 349 7.66 -19.19 -42.53
N GLN A 350 7.06 -18.55 -43.54
CA GLN A 350 7.53 -17.25 -44.01
C GLN A 350 7.33 -16.19 -42.92
N GLU A 351 6.19 -16.20 -42.23
CA GLU A 351 5.93 -15.25 -41.14
C GLU A 351 6.88 -15.42 -39.96
N TRP A 352 7.26 -16.66 -39.64
CA TRP A 352 8.30 -16.93 -38.67
C TRP A 352 9.66 -16.37 -39.12
N GLU A 353 10.09 -16.66 -40.34
CA GLU A 353 11.39 -16.16 -40.84
C GLU A 353 11.43 -14.64 -40.93
N ASN A 354 10.30 -13.99 -41.23
CA ASN A 354 10.18 -12.53 -41.21
C ASN A 354 10.43 -11.93 -39.82
N ASN A 355 10.01 -12.62 -38.76
CA ASN A 355 9.97 -12.08 -37.40
C ASN A 355 11.05 -12.63 -36.46
N ARG A 356 11.66 -13.78 -36.77
CA ARG A 356 12.61 -14.50 -35.90
C ARG A 356 13.74 -13.59 -35.40
N GLU A 357 14.44 -12.92 -36.30
CA GLU A 357 15.57 -12.05 -35.94
C GLU A 357 15.12 -10.79 -35.20
N SER A 358 13.96 -10.22 -35.56
CA SER A 358 13.39 -9.05 -34.91
C SER A 358 12.96 -9.33 -33.46
N LEU A 359 12.29 -10.46 -33.21
CA LEU A 359 11.87 -10.87 -31.87
C LEU A 359 13.06 -11.07 -30.93
N ILE A 360 14.09 -11.83 -31.37
CA ILE A 360 15.28 -12.05 -30.56
C ILE A 360 16.01 -10.73 -30.30
N THR A 361 16.11 -9.87 -31.31
CA THR A 361 16.75 -8.54 -31.18
C THR A 361 16.01 -7.65 -30.20
N LEU A 362 14.67 -7.67 -30.18
CA LEU A 362 13.88 -6.90 -29.23
C LEU A 362 14.12 -7.39 -27.79
N ILE A 363 14.10 -8.70 -27.54
CA ILE A 363 14.41 -9.25 -26.21
C ILE A 363 15.79 -8.79 -25.74
N GLU A 364 16.79 -8.76 -26.63
CA GLU A 364 18.13 -8.27 -26.31
C GLU A 364 18.16 -6.79 -25.90
N LYS A 365 17.21 -5.96 -26.37
CA LYS A 365 17.14 -4.54 -26.00
C LYS A 365 16.78 -4.29 -24.54
N VAL A 366 16.30 -5.29 -23.80
CA VAL A 366 16.10 -5.15 -22.36
C VAL A 366 17.41 -4.87 -21.59
N HIS A 367 18.57 -5.13 -22.23
CA HIS A 367 19.89 -4.93 -21.65
C HIS A 367 20.53 -3.58 -21.95
N ILE A 368 19.80 -2.58 -22.47
CA ILE A 368 20.32 -1.22 -22.70
C ILE A 368 20.05 -0.30 -21.50
N GLY A 369 20.61 0.91 -21.52
CA GLY A 369 20.33 1.94 -20.50
C GLY A 369 21.17 1.80 -19.23
N VAL A 370 20.52 1.78 -18.08
CA VAL A 370 21.16 1.67 -16.75
C VAL A 370 20.55 0.51 -15.97
N LYS A 371 21.39 -0.25 -15.26
CA LYS A 371 20.91 -1.30 -14.35
C LYS A 371 21.71 -1.37 -13.07
N GLY A 372 21.12 -1.92 -12.03
CA GLY A 372 21.85 -2.26 -10.81
C GLY A 372 20.93 -2.53 -9.64
N PHE A 373 21.43 -2.28 -8.44
CA PHE A 373 20.72 -2.56 -7.21
C PHE A 373 20.64 -1.31 -6.33
N VAL A 374 19.49 -1.11 -5.70
CA VAL A 374 19.31 -0.21 -4.57
C VAL A 374 19.41 -1.06 -3.30
N LYS A 375 20.36 -0.72 -2.43
CA LYS A 375 20.65 -1.49 -1.22
C LYS A 375 20.64 -0.60 0.00
N ASP A 376 20.27 -1.19 1.13
CA ASP A 376 20.49 -0.62 2.45
C ASP A 376 21.99 -0.62 2.78
N THR A 377 22.56 0.53 3.14
CA THR A 377 23.98 0.63 3.52
C THR A 377 24.34 -0.14 4.79
N VAL A 378 23.37 -0.36 5.69
CA VAL A 378 23.56 -1.02 7.00
C VAL A 378 23.40 -2.52 6.87
N THR A 379 22.26 -2.98 6.36
CA THR A 379 21.97 -4.41 6.26
C THR A 379 22.57 -5.07 5.01
N GLY A 380 22.92 -4.28 4.00
CA GLY A 380 23.33 -4.77 2.68
C GLY A 380 22.18 -5.36 1.86
N SER A 381 20.96 -5.38 2.40
CA SER A 381 19.76 -5.95 1.76
C SER A 381 19.30 -5.08 0.60
N GLY A 382 18.77 -5.72 -0.44
CA GLY A 382 18.12 -5.00 -1.53
C GLY A 382 16.82 -4.36 -1.08
N LEU A 383 16.55 -3.14 -1.56
CA LEU A 383 15.36 -2.37 -1.22
C LEU A 383 14.30 -2.53 -2.30
N GLU A 384 13.23 -3.26 -2.00
CA GLU A 384 12.08 -3.42 -2.88
C GLU A 384 11.26 -2.13 -2.99
N ASN A 385 10.69 -1.88 -4.18
CA ASN A 385 9.86 -0.70 -4.49
C ASN A 385 10.53 0.66 -4.26
N ALA A 386 11.87 0.72 -4.23
CA ALA A 386 12.61 1.97 -4.30
C ALA A 386 12.41 2.61 -5.68
N THR A 387 12.09 3.91 -5.71
CA THR A 387 11.88 4.69 -6.93
C THR A 387 13.21 5.08 -7.56
N ILE A 388 13.34 4.88 -8.86
CA ILE A 388 14.43 5.38 -9.69
C ILE A 388 13.87 6.48 -10.58
N SER A 389 14.34 7.71 -10.39
CA SER A 389 13.98 8.87 -11.20
C SER A 389 15.17 9.35 -12.02
N VAL A 390 14.90 9.79 -13.25
CA VAL A 390 15.90 10.31 -14.17
C VAL A 390 15.62 11.79 -14.40
N ALA A 391 16.61 12.64 -14.11
CA ALA A 391 16.43 14.09 -14.28
C ALA A 391 16.07 14.44 -15.73
N GLY A 392 15.00 15.21 -15.92
CA GLY A 392 14.50 15.63 -17.23
C GLY A 392 13.60 14.62 -17.95
N ILE A 393 13.32 13.45 -17.35
CA ILE A 393 12.37 12.46 -17.88
C ILE A 393 11.28 12.25 -16.83
N ASN A 394 10.05 12.69 -17.13
CA ASN A 394 8.91 12.57 -16.22
C ASN A 394 8.25 11.18 -16.32
N HIS A 395 9.03 10.15 -15.99
CA HIS A 395 8.56 8.77 -15.86
C HIS A 395 9.52 7.98 -14.96
N ASN A 396 9.02 7.57 -13.79
CA ASN A 396 9.80 6.87 -12.77
C ASN A 396 9.55 5.36 -12.84
N ILE A 397 10.56 4.56 -12.45
CA ILE A 397 10.40 3.10 -12.27
C ILE A 397 10.66 2.71 -10.81
N THR A 398 10.30 1.48 -10.46
CA THR A 398 10.53 0.92 -9.12
C THR A 398 11.46 -0.29 -9.14
N THR A 399 12.21 -0.54 -8.07
CA THR A 399 13.00 -1.76 -7.91
C THR A 399 12.15 -2.99 -7.64
N GLY A 400 12.67 -4.16 -8.03
CA GLY A 400 12.11 -5.46 -7.67
C GLY A 400 12.48 -5.91 -6.26
N ARG A 401 12.02 -7.11 -5.89
CA ARG A 401 12.13 -7.68 -4.54
C ARG A 401 13.55 -7.72 -3.96
N PHE A 402 14.57 -7.82 -4.81
CA PHE A 402 15.97 -7.85 -4.38
C PHE A 402 16.66 -6.49 -4.53
N GLY A 403 15.90 -5.42 -4.70
CA GLY A 403 16.40 -4.08 -4.96
C GLY A 403 16.95 -3.87 -6.37
N ASP A 404 16.82 -4.85 -7.26
CA ASP A 404 17.28 -4.73 -8.63
C ASP A 404 16.37 -3.83 -9.48
N PHE A 405 16.97 -3.04 -10.36
CA PHE A 405 16.26 -2.20 -11.34
C PHE A 405 16.95 -2.21 -12.69
N HIS A 406 16.16 -1.94 -13.73
CA HIS A 406 16.59 -1.74 -15.11
C HIS A 406 15.84 -0.53 -15.67
N ARG A 407 16.58 0.53 -16.00
CA ARG A 407 16.05 1.75 -16.60
C ARG A 407 16.54 1.86 -18.05
N LEU A 408 15.65 1.61 -18.99
CA LEU A 408 15.96 1.75 -20.42
C LEU A 408 16.18 3.23 -20.75
N LEU A 409 17.32 3.53 -21.36
CA LEU A 409 17.74 4.88 -21.77
C LEU A 409 18.53 4.77 -23.06
N VAL A 410 18.37 5.74 -23.95
CA VAL A 410 19.23 5.92 -25.13
C VAL A 410 20.60 6.46 -24.71
N PRO A 411 21.65 6.34 -25.54
CA PRO A 411 22.97 6.88 -25.23
C PRO A 411 22.93 8.37 -24.86
N GLY A 412 23.58 8.74 -23.76
CA GLY A 412 23.50 10.07 -23.20
C GLY A 412 24.10 10.15 -21.81
N THR A 413 24.08 11.35 -21.22
CA THR A 413 24.55 11.59 -19.85
C THR A 413 23.35 11.95 -18.98
N TYR A 414 23.15 11.20 -17.90
CA TYR A 414 21.97 11.31 -17.05
C TYR A 414 22.33 11.50 -15.58
N ASN A 415 21.47 12.20 -14.85
CA ASN A 415 21.49 12.24 -13.40
C ASN A 415 20.34 11.37 -12.90
N ILE A 416 20.66 10.35 -12.11
CA ILE A 416 19.68 9.37 -11.64
C ILE A 416 19.63 9.40 -10.13
N THR A 417 18.42 9.47 -9.59
CA THR A 417 18.16 9.47 -8.15
C THR A 417 17.43 8.20 -7.76
N ALA A 418 17.92 7.51 -6.74
CA ALA A 418 17.21 6.43 -6.09
C ALA A 418 16.61 6.92 -4.77
N VAL A 419 15.33 6.60 -4.53
CA VAL A 419 14.56 7.01 -3.35
C VAL A 419 13.86 5.79 -2.78
N SER A 420 13.87 5.61 -1.46
CA SER A 420 13.07 4.56 -0.80
C SER A 420 12.53 5.10 0.53
N THR A 421 11.31 4.74 0.88
CA THR A 421 10.69 5.15 2.15
C THR A 421 11.55 4.71 3.32
N GLY A 422 11.90 5.64 4.22
CA GLY A 422 12.78 5.37 5.37
C GLY A 422 14.28 5.40 5.07
N TYR A 423 14.69 5.81 3.86
CA TYR A 423 16.09 5.96 3.46
C TYR A 423 16.37 7.35 2.88
N MET A 424 17.60 7.85 3.06
CA MET A 424 18.07 9.06 2.40
C MET A 424 18.17 8.83 0.88
N PRO A 425 17.58 9.71 0.05
CA PRO A 425 17.71 9.59 -1.41
C PRO A 425 19.16 9.80 -1.83
N LEU A 426 19.58 9.10 -2.88
CA LEU A 426 20.94 9.19 -3.43
C LEU A 426 20.86 9.52 -4.92
N THR A 427 21.40 10.68 -5.29
CA THR A 427 21.58 11.08 -6.69
C THR A 427 23.01 10.81 -7.13
N ILE A 428 23.17 10.08 -8.23
CA ILE A 428 24.44 9.92 -8.93
C ILE A 428 24.36 10.74 -10.21
N ASN A 429 25.22 11.74 -10.31
CA ASN A 429 25.27 12.65 -11.45
C ASN A 429 26.22 12.14 -12.54
N ASN A 430 25.98 12.58 -13.77
CA ASN A 430 26.84 12.34 -14.92
C ASN A 430 27.04 10.85 -15.25
N ILE A 431 25.99 10.03 -15.11
CA ILE A 431 26.00 8.63 -15.55
C ILE A 431 26.01 8.62 -17.07
N ILE A 432 27.09 8.08 -17.64
CA ILE A 432 27.25 7.94 -19.09
C ILE A 432 26.60 6.61 -19.51
N VAL A 433 25.51 6.69 -20.26
CA VAL A 433 24.89 5.57 -20.97
C VAL A 433 25.49 5.54 -22.37
N LYS A 434 26.04 4.37 -22.74
CA LYS A 434 26.62 4.13 -24.06
C LYS A 434 25.69 3.27 -24.89
N GLU A 435 25.89 3.25 -26.20
CA GLU A 435 25.25 2.28 -27.06
C GLU A 435 25.72 0.86 -26.68
N GLY A 436 24.78 -0.08 -26.55
CA GLY A 436 25.05 -1.47 -26.19
C GLY A 436 24.68 -1.79 -24.73
N PRO A 437 25.48 -2.59 -24.00
CA PRO A 437 25.13 -3.08 -22.67
C PRO A 437 24.91 -1.98 -21.64
N ALA A 438 23.91 -2.16 -20.78
CA ALA A 438 23.51 -1.21 -19.76
C ALA A 438 24.65 -0.86 -18.81
N THR A 439 24.80 0.43 -18.54
CA THR A 439 25.74 0.95 -17.54
C THR A 439 25.31 0.46 -16.16
N LYS A 440 26.23 -0.21 -15.44
CA LYS A 440 25.95 -0.71 -14.10
C LYS A 440 26.08 0.40 -13.07
N VAL A 441 25.02 0.69 -12.33
CA VAL A 441 24.97 1.70 -11.27
C VAL A 441 24.21 1.14 -10.08
N ASN A 442 24.88 1.06 -8.92
CA ASN A 442 24.24 0.67 -7.67
C ASN A 442 24.04 1.91 -6.80
N PHE A 443 22.93 1.92 -6.06
CA PHE A 443 22.63 2.92 -5.06
C PHE A 443 22.69 2.25 -3.70
N SER A 444 23.49 2.80 -2.79
CA SER A 444 23.48 2.37 -1.39
C SER A 444 22.81 3.48 -0.59
N LEU A 445 21.53 3.27 -0.27
CA LEU A 445 20.75 4.24 0.48
C LEU A 445 20.98 4.04 1.98
N ARG A 446 21.19 5.15 2.67
CA ARG A 446 21.37 5.14 4.11
C ARG A 446 20.01 5.17 4.80
N PRO A 447 19.69 4.26 5.73
CA PRO A 447 18.48 4.38 6.54
C PRO A 447 18.45 5.75 7.23
N THR A 448 17.29 6.41 7.20
CA THR A 448 17.10 7.72 7.84
C THR A 448 17.21 7.62 9.36
N VAL A 449 17.08 6.40 9.92
CA VAL A 449 17.34 6.08 11.33
C VAL A 449 18.50 5.08 11.42
N THR A 450 19.69 5.53 11.83
CA THR A 450 20.73 4.59 12.26
C THR A 450 20.38 4.07 13.64
N SER A 451 19.85 2.86 13.73
CA SER A 451 19.87 2.10 14.98
C SER A 451 21.32 1.87 15.37
N VAL A 452 21.80 2.61 16.37
CA VAL A 452 23.10 2.36 16.99
C VAL A 452 22.97 1.02 17.72
N ILE A 453 23.56 -0.03 17.15
CA ILE A 453 23.89 -1.23 17.91
C ILE A 453 25.04 -0.80 18.84
N PRO A 454 24.90 -0.89 20.18
CA PRO A 454 26.02 -0.65 21.08
C PRO A 454 26.93 -1.87 21.00
N ASP A 455 27.93 -1.85 20.14
CA ASP A 455 29.02 -2.82 20.24
C ASP A 455 30.03 -2.31 21.28
N THR A 456 30.01 -2.99 22.42
CA THR A 456 30.98 -2.85 23.50
C THR A 456 32.38 -3.15 22.98
N THR A 457 33.22 -2.13 22.85
CA THR A 457 34.66 -2.28 23.08
C THR A 457 35.25 -0.94 23.50
N GLU A 458 35.81 -0.93 24.71
CA GLU A 458 36.54 0.17 25.29
C GLU A 458 37.67 0.63 24.37
N VAL A 459 37.72 1.93 24.06
CA VAL A 459 38.99 2.62 23.81
C VAL A 459 38.94 3.98 24.50
N VAL A 460 39.67 4.07 25.60
CA VAL A 460 40.06 5.31 26.26
C VAL A 460 40.93 6.12 25.29
N VAL A 461 40.46 7.28 24.82
CA VAL A 461 41.35 8.36 24.35
C VAL A 461 40.87 9.71 24.85
N THR A 462 41.79 10.34 25.55
CA THR A 462 41.79 11.65 26.21
C THR A 462 41.20 12.80 25.40
N ALA A 463 40.38 13.61 26.08
CA ALA A 463 39.98 14.95 25.65
C ALA A 463 41.23 15.81 25.36
N SER A 464 41.31 16.36 24.16
CA SER A 464 42.21 17.47 23.82
C SER A 464 41.42 18.54 23.11
N THR A 465 41.45 19.71 23.74
CA THR A 465 40.95 21.02 23.35
C THR A 465 41.28 21.40 21.90
N VAL A 466 40.27 21.79 21.13
CA VAL A 466 40.44 22.73 20.02
C VAL A 466 39.42 23.86 20.18
N ALA A 467 39.96 25.08 20.13
CA ALA A 467 39.37 26.33 20.60
C ALA A 467 38.19 26.84 19.76
N LEU A 468 37.21 27.41 20.47
CA LEU A 468 36.23 28.35 19.92
C LEU A 468 36.94 29.66 19.53
N PRO A 469 36.72 30.21 18.33
CA PRO A 469 36.97 31.61 18.10
C PRO A 469 35.88 32.44 18.76
N ASN A 470 36.26 33.24 19.75
CA ASN A 470 35.50 34.40 20.16
C ASN A 470 35.37 35.35 18.95
N LEU A 471 34.16 35.49 18.42
CA LEU A 471 33.72 36.75 17.82
C LEU A 471 32.60 37.32 18.69
N ALA A 472 32.98 38.26 19.55
CA ALA A 472 32.08 39.32 19.94
C ALA A 472 31.73 40.12 18.68
N GLY A 473 30.53 39.90 18.15
CA GLY A 473 29.98 40.62 17.02
C GLY A 473 28.46 40.63 17.12
N THR A 474 27.93 41.79 17.54
CA THR A 474 26.55 42.27 17.30
C THR A 474 25.46 41.21 17.14
N GLN A 475 24.62 41.05 18.17
CA GLN A 475 23.29 40.45 18.03
C GLN A 475 22.50 41.23 16.97
N SER A 476 22.55 40.78 15.71
CA SER A 476 21.51 41.09 14.75
C SER A 476 20.33 40.21 15.15
N PHE A 477 19.20 40.82 15.49
CA PHE A 477 17.92 40.11 15.49
C PHE A 477 17.70 39.58 14.07
N HIS A 478 18.06 38.32 13.82
CA HIS A 478 17.73 37.66 12.56
C HIS A 478 16.20 37.58 12.51
N GLN A 479 15.60 38.31 11.58
CA GLN A 479 14.16 38.22 11.39
C GLN A 479 13.82 36.82 10.84
N PRO A 480 12.72 36.19 11.30
CA PRO A 480 12.29 34.90 10.80
C PRO A 480 12.11 34.93 9.28
N ILE A 481 12.66 33.92 8.60
CA ILE A 481 12.56 33.75 7.15
C ILE A 481 11.08 33.52 6.81
N GLN A 482 10.47 34.47 6.09
CA GLN A 482 9.10 34.34 5.63
C GLN A 482 9.01 33.41 4.42
N PRO A 483 7.86 32.71 4.23
CA PRO A 483 7.59 31.96 3.01
C PRO A 483 7.71 32.83 1.77
N LYS A 484 8.08 32.21 0.64
CA LYS A 484 8.19 32.90 -0.65
C LYS A 484 7.26 32.33 -1.71
N ASP A 485 6.78 31.11 -1.51
CA ASP A 485 6.01 30.38 -2.50
C ASP A 485 4.50 30.68 -2.36
N PHE A 486 4.12 31.90 -2.74
CA PHE A 486 2.73 32.35 -2.69
C PHE A 486 2.07 32.18 -4.06
N HIS A 487 1.55 30.99 -4.32
CA HIS A 487 0.68 30.70 -5.44
C HIS A 487 -0.34 29.61 -5.06
N HIS A 488 -1.37 29.41 -5.88
CA HIS A 488 -2.33 28.32 -5.64
C HIS A 488 -1.73 27.00 -6.11
N HIS A 489 -1.49 26.06 -5.18
CA HIS A 489 -0.83 24.80 -5.52
C HIS A 489 -1.87 23.76 -5.92
N HIS A 490 -1.99 23.43 -7.21
CA HIS A 490 -2.74 22.24 -7.64
C HIS A 490 -2.13 20.95 -7.08
N PHE A 491 -2.84 19.83 -7.11
CA PHE A 491 -2.39 18.59 -6.49
C PHE A 491 -0.97 18.16 -6.91
N PRO A 492 -0.58 18.20 -8.21
CA PRO A 492 0.79 17.88 -8.62
C PRO A 492 1.83 18.84 -8.00
N ASP A 493 1.55 20.14 -7.97
CA ASP A 493 2.46 21.16 -7.44
C ASP A 493 2.57 21.07 -5.91
N MET A 494 1.45 20.81 -5.24
CA MET A 494 1.42 20.53 -3.80
C MET A 494 2.23 19.28 -3.47
N GLU A 495 2.11 18.21 -4.25
CA GLU A 495 2.92 17.01 -4.06
C GLU A 495 4.41 17.30 -4.24
N ILE A 496 4.79 18.05 -5.28
CA ILE A 496 6.18 18.48 -5.51
C ILE A 496 6.68 19.31 -4.33
N PHE A 497 5.88 20.27 -3.85
CA PHE A 497 6.20 21.11 -2.70
C PHE A 497 6.44 20.28 -1.44
N LEU A 498 5.52 19.38 -1.11
CA LEU A 498 5.62 18.54 0.08
C LEU A 498 6.83 17.62 0.01
N ARG A 499 7.06 16.96 -1.13
CA ARG A 499 8.25 16.12 -1.33
C ARG A 499 9.53 16.92 -1.25
N ARG A 500 9.56 18.15 -1.76
CA ARG A 500 10.72 19.05 -1.65
C ARG A 500 11.08 19.31 -0.19
N PHE A 501 10.14 19.72 0.65
CA PHE A 501 10.44 19.99 2.06
C PHE A 501 10.79 18.73 2.85
N ALA A 502 10.15 17.59 2.55
CA ALA A 502 10.54 16.29 3.12
C ALA A 502 12.00 15.92 2.78
N ASN A 503 12.44 16.25 1.56
CA ASN A 503 13.79 15.97 1.07
C ASN A 503 14.84 16.98 1.59
N GLU A 504 14.49 18.28 1.68
CA GLU A 504 15.40 19.33 2.15
C GLU A 504 15.59 19.31 3.67
N TYR A 505 14.58 18.87 4.43
CA TYR A 505 14.56 18.88 5.90
C TYR A 505 14.25 17.50 6.51
N PRO A 506 14.91 16.40 6.10
CA PRO A 506 14.53 15.04 6.49
C PRO A 506 14.75 14.75 7.98
N ASN A 507 15.65 15.49 8.63
CA ASN A 507 15.92 15.35 10.07
C ASN A 507 14.76 15.83 10.94
N ILE A 508 13.88 16.66 10.39
CA ILE A 508 12.77 17.23 11.15
C ILE A 508 11.42 16.98 10.49
N THR A 509 11.37 16.26 9.38
CA THR A 509 10.12 16.04 8.63
C THR A 509 9.92 14.60 8.22
N ARG A 510 8.65 14.20 8.11
CA ARG A 510 8.23 12.93 7.51
C ARG A 510 6.93 13.11 6.74
N LEU A 511 7.00 12.96 5.42
CA LEU A 511 5.82 12.95 4.55
C LEU A 511 5.24 11.53 4.49
N TYR A 512 3.94 11.40 4.70
CA TYR A 512 3.20 10.14 4.54
C TYR A 512 1.79 10.38 3.99
N SER A 513 1.11 9.31 3.60
CA SER A 513 -0.27 9.34 3.10
C SER A 513 -1.19 8.55 4.03
N LEU A 514 -2.42 9.03 4.22
CA LEU A 514 -3.47 8.36 5.00
C LEU A 514 -4.26 7.34 4.18
N GLY A 515 -4.06 7.32 2.86
CA GLY A 515 -4.91 6.64 1.90
C GLY A 515 -5.14 7.55 0.69
N LYS A 516 -6.18 7.25 -0.08
CA LYS A 516 -6.48 8.00 -1.30
C LYS A 516 -7.89 8.58 -1.25
N SER A 517 -8.07 9.70 -1.94
CA SER A 517 -9.38 10.24 -2.28
C SER A 517 -10.13 9.33 -3.26
N VAL A 518 -11.38 9.67 -3.58
CA VAL A 518 -12.18 8.95 -4.58
C VAL A 518 -11.47 8.88 -5.95
N GLU A 519 -10.84 9.96 -6.40
CA GLU A 519 -10.08 10.03 -7.65
C GLU A 519 -8.60 9.61 -7.48
N SER A 520 -8.31 8.77 -6.48
CA SER A 520 -6.99 8.16 -6.26
C SER A 520 -5.83 9.13 -5.95
N ARG A 521 -6.12 10.37 -5.53
CA ARG A 521 -5.11 11.33 -5.06
C ARG A 521 -4.71 11.03 -3.62
N GLU A 522 -3.43 11.10 -3.31
CA GLU A 522 -2.90 10.80 -1.97
C GLU A 522 -3.37 11.85 -0.94
N LEU A 523 -3.79 11.38 0.23
CA LEU A 523 -4.18 12.22 1.36
C LEU A 523 -2.93 12.51 2.21
N TYR A 524 -2.09 13.42 1.72
CA TYR A 524 -0.77 13.72 2.30
C TYR A 524 -0.82 14.42 3.65
N VAL A 525 0.09 14.01 4.53
CA VAL A 525 0.38 14.64 5.81
C VAL A 525 1.89 14.87 5.94
N MET A 526 2.27 16.11 6.23
CA MET A 526 3.63 16.47 6.63
C MET A 526 3.75 16.43 8.14
N GLU A 527 4.49 15.46 8.66
CA GLU A 527 4.94 15.44 10.05
C GLU A 527 6.16 16.34 10.21
N ILE A 528 6.21 17.15 11.27
CA ILE A 528 7.33 18.01 11.65
C ILE A 528 7.60 17.87 13.16
N SER A 529 8.77 17.36 13.52
CA SER A 529 9.28 17.16 14.89
C SER A 529 10.80 16.99 14.81
N ASP A 530 11.56 17.19 15.88
CA ASP A 530 12.98 16.82 15.89
C ASP A 530 13.24 15.30 15.92
N ASN A 531 12.18 14.48 16.10
CA ASN A 531 12.23 13.02 16.01
C ASN A 531 11.13 12.44 15.09
N PRO A 532 11.17 12.71 13.78
CA PRO A 532 10.12 12.31 12.86
C PRO A 532 9.99 10.78 12.74
N GLY A 533 8.75 10.29 12.75
CA GLY A 533 8.34 8.90 12.65
C GLY A 533 8.09 8.20 13.99
N VAL A 534 8.48 8.82 15.11
CA VAL A 534 8.41 8.22 16.44
C VAL A 534 7.58 9.09 17.37
N HIS A 535 6.69 8.47 18.14
CA HIS A 535 6.04 9.14 19.25
C HIS A 535 6.96 9.07 20.48
N GLU A 536 7.38 10.22 20.99
CA GLU A 536 8.20 10.30 22.19
C GLU A 536 7.35 10.40 23.47
N PRO A 537 7.65 9.61 24.52
CA PRO A 537 6.87 9.62 25.76
C PRO A 537 6.72 11.03 26.37
N GLY A 538 5.48 11.50 26.49
CA GLY A 538 5.18 12.82 27.05
C GLY A 538 5.32 14.01 26.09
N GLU A 539 5.68 13.77 24.83
CA GLU A 539 5.61 14.74 23.73
C GLU A 539 4.19 14.74 23.13
N PRO A 540 3.45 15.86 23.18
CA PRO A 540 2.11 15.93 22.62
C PRO A 540 2.08 15.89 21.09
N GLU A 541 1.10 15.18 20.54
CA GLU A 541 0.79 15.16 19.12
C GLU A 541 -0.23 16.26 18.78
N PHE A 542 0.08 17.08 17.79
CA PHE A 542 -0.76 18.17 17.30
C PHE A 542 -1.11 17.95 15.82
N LYS A 543 -2.30 18.37 15.37
CA LYS A 543 -2.61 18.37 13.92
C LYS A 543 -3.39 19.57 13.39
N TYR A 544 -3.03 20.03 12.19
CA TYR A 544 -3.88 20.89 11.36
C TYR A 544 -4.35 20.15 10.11
N ILE A 545 -5.60 20.43 9.72
CA ILE A 545 -6.21 19.90 8.50
C ILE A 545 -6.77 21.06 7.69
N GLY A 546 -6.46 21.13 6.40
CA GLY A 546 -6.98 22.15 5.49
C GLY A 546 -7.87 21.54 4.41
N ASN A 547 -8.69 22.40 3.81
CA ASN A 547 -9.33 22.14 2.52
C ASN A 547 -10.16 20.85 2.52
N MET A 548 -10.93 20.65 3.59
CA MET A 548 -11.98 19.62 3.66
C MET A 548 -13.10 19.92 2.67
N HIS A 549 -13.42 21.20 2.49
CA HIS A 549 -14.15 21.66 1.31
C HIS A 549 -13.15 22.12 0.27
N GLY A 550 -13.21 21.54 -0.93
CA GLY A 550 -12.20 21.76 -1.95
C GLY A 550 -12.09 23.21 -2.42
N ASN A 551 -13.19 23.97 -2.41
CA ASN A 551 -13.21 25.39 -2.81
C ASN A 551 -12.83 26.36 -1.68
N GLU A 552 -12.54 25.87 -0.47
CA GLU A 552 -12.12 26.66 0.68
C GLU A 552 -10.60 26.60 0.79
N VAL A 553 -9.93 27.41 -0.05
CA VAL A 553 -8.53 27.20 -0.47
C VAL A 553 -7.51 27.78 0.51
N VAL A 554 -7.84 28.85 1.23
CA VAL A 554 -6.87 29.56 2.09
C VAL A 554 -6.21 28.63 3.12
N GLY A 555 -6.96 27.68 3.68
CA GLY A 555 -6.42 26.70 4.62
C GLY A 555 -5.32 25.82 4.03
N ARG A 556 -5.48 25.40 2.76
CA ARG A 556 -4.46 24.61 2.04
C ARG A 556 -3.14 25.36 1.96
N GLU A 557 -3.20 26.59 1.44
CA GLU A 557 -2.02 27.40 1.17
C GLU A 557 -1.33 27.84 2.47
N LEU A 558 -2.08 28.20 3.51
CA LEU A 558 -1.51 28.54 4.81
C LEU A 558 -0.75 27.37 5.44
N LEU A 559 -1.20 26.13 5.24
CA LEU A 559 -0.48 24.96 5.76
C LEU A 559 0.79 24.67 4.96
N LEU A 560 0.80 24.88 3.64
CA LEU A 560 2.04 24.81 2.86
C LEU A 560 3.02 25.91 3.28
N ASN A 561 2.55 27.14 3.47
CA ASN A 561 3.36 28.24 3.98
C ASN A 561 3.90 27.96 5.39
N LEU A 562 3.11 27.31 6.25
CA LEU A 562 3.55 26.90 7.58
C LEU A 562 4.64 25.82 7.53
N ILE A 563 4.54 24.85 6.62
CA ILE A 563 5.60 23.85 6.37
C ILE A 563 6.90 24.55 5.98
N GLU A 564 6.84 25.47 5.00
CA GLU A 564 8.01 26.26 4.59
C GLU A 564 8.60 27.05 5.76
N TYR A 565 7.75 27.71 6.54
CA TYR A 565 8.16 28.54 7.66
C TYR A 565 8.84 27.73 8.77
N LEU A 566 8.23 26.63 9.21
CA LEU A 566 8.78 25.78 10.27
C LEU A 566 10.13 25.17 9.84
N CYS A 567 10.20 24.63 8.63
CA CYS A 567 11.42 24.03 8.10
C CYS A 567 12.57 25.03 7.97
N LYS A 568 12.32 26.19 7.34
CA LYS A 568 13.38 27.20 7.10
C LYS A 568 13.89 27.86 8.37
N ASN A 569 13.07 27.93 9.41
CA ASN A 569 13.40 28.62 10.66
C ASN A 569 13.86 27.68 11.78
N PHE A 570 13.74 26.35 11.63
CA PHE A 570 14.26 25.41 12.61
C PHE A 570 15.79 25.52 12.74
N GLY A 571 16.28 25.63 13.98
CA GLY A 571 17.69 25.81 14.31
C GLY A 571 18.18 27.26 14.23
N THR A 572 17.40 28.18 13.66
CA THR A 572 17.76 29.61 13.54
C THR A 572 16.83 30.51 14.34
N ASP A 573 15.52 30.28 14.28
CA ASP A 573 14.52 30.98 15.09
C ASP A 573 14.25 30.20 16.39
N PRO A 574 14.41 30.82 17.58
CA PRO A 574 14.18 30.14 18.85
C PRO A 574 12.74 29.68 19.07
N GLU A 575 11.74 30.43 18.59
CA GLU A 575 10.33 30.10 18.80
C GLU A 575 9.93 28.86 17.99
N VAL A 576 10.33 28.79 16.72
CA VAL A 576 10.12 27.61 15.86
C VAL A 576 10.92 26.41 16.37
N THR A 577 12.17 26.62 16.77
CA THR A 577 13.02 25.52 17.25
C THR A 577 12.45 24.88 18.52
N ASP A 578 11.98 25.68 19.47
CA ASP A 578 11.35 25.19 20.70
C ASP A 578 10.02 24.46 20.40
N LEU A 579 9.22 24.99 19.47
CA LEU A 579 7.95 24.38 19.10
C LEU A 579 8.13 23.00 18.45
N VAL A 580 9.06 22.87 17.50
CA VAL A 580 9.33 21.60 16.78
C VAL A 580 9.99 20.55 17.67
N ARG A 581 10.75 20.96 18.70
CA ARG A 581 11.37 20.04 19.67
C ARG A 581 10.44 19.54 20.77
N SER A 582 9.38 20.30 21.01
CA SER A 582 8.46 20.01 22.11
C SER A 582 7.17 19.39 21.63
N THR A 583 6.92 19.35 20.32
CA THR A 583 5.63 19.00 19.74
C THR A 583 5.82 18.20 18.47
N ARG A 584 5.06 17.12 18.36
CA ARG A 584 4.96 16.38 17.11
C ARG A 584 3.80 16.91 16.27
N ILE A 585 4.15 17.69 15.26
CA ILE A 585 3.20 18.48 14.46
C ILE A 585 2.84 17.70 13.20
N HIS A 586 1.55 17.55 12.92
CA HIS A 586 1.06 16.93 11.68
C HIS A 586 0.21 17.90 10.86
N LEU A 587 0.62 18.20 9.64
CA LEU A 587 -0.04 19.16 8.76
C LEU A 587 -0.60 18.44 7.53
N MET A 588 -1.92 18.41 7.38
CA MET A 588 -2.62 17.88 6.22
C MET A 588 -3.15 19.04 5.37
N PRO A 589 -2.45 19.48 4.30
CA PRO A 589 -2.90 20.66 3.55
C PRO A 589 -4.26 20.49 2.88
N SER A 590 -4.60 19.26 2.45
CA SER A 590 -5.82 19.00 1.70
C SER A 590 -6.45 17.66 2.06
N MET A 591 -7.59 17.70 2.75
CA MET A 591 -8.44 16.54 2.97
C MET A 591 -9.31 16.19 1.77
N ASN A 592 -9.70 17.18 0.95
CA ASN A 592 -10.50 16.98 -0.27
C ASN A 592 -9.77 17.50 -1.51
N PRO A 593 -8.67 16.83 -1.94
CA PRO A 593 -7.95 17.24 -3.13
C PRO A 593 -8.81 17.14 -4.41
N ASP A 594 -9.82 16.28 -4.44
CA ASP A 594 -10.70 16.11 -5.61
C ASP A 594 -11.64 17.30 -5.80
N GLY A 595 -12.25 17.76 -4.70
CA GLY A 595 -13.05 18.98 -4.72
C GLY A 595 -12.20 20.20 -5.11
N TYR A 596 -10.94 20.26 -4.67
CA TYR A 596 -10.03 21.35 -5.01
C TYR A 596 -9.82 21.45 -6.52
N GLU A 597 -9.51 20.35 -7.21
CA GLU A 597 -9.30 20.37 -8.68
C GLU A 597 -10.55 20.78 -9.47
N LYS A 598 -11.75 20.64 -8.87
CA LYS A 598 -13.02 21.07 -9.46
C LYS A 598 -13.38 22.53 -9.15
N SER A 599 -12.63 23.17 -8.25
CA SER A 599 -12.90 24.53 -7.78
C SER A 599 -12.40 25.58 -8.79
N GLN A 600 -12.91 26.81 -8.68
CA GLN A 600 -12.55 27.90 -9.61
C GLN A 600 -12.13 29.15 -8.85
N GLU A 601 -10.95 29.68 -9.18
CA GLU A 601 -10.40 30.89 -8.58
C GLU A 601 -11.34 32.10 -8.74
N GLY A 602 -11.49 32.89 -7.68
CA GLY A 602 -12.26 34.13 -7.70
C GLY A 602 -13.78 33.95 -7.73
N LYS A 603 -14.30 32.72 -7.68
CA LYS A 603 -15.74 32.42 -7.60
C LYS A 603 -16.16 32.03 -6.19
N GLU A 604 -17.31 32.54 -5.75
CA GLU A 604 -17.84 32.36 -4.40
C GLU A 604 -18.84 31.19 -4.26
N TYR A 605 -19.04 30.38 -5.31
CA TYR A 605 -20.06 29.31 -5.36
C TYR A 605 -19.61 27.97 -4.78
N VAL A 606 -20.57 27.05 -4.57
CA VAL A 606 -20.43 25.69 -3.98
C VAL A 606 -19.64 24.69 -4.87
N ILE A 607 -19.24 25.07 -6.08
CA ILE A 607 -18.53 24.19 -7.01
C ILE A 607 -17.18 23.78 -6.40
N GLY A 608 -16.95 22.48 -6.27
CA GLY A 608 -15.74 21.93 -5.65
C GLY A 608 -15.78 21.82 -4.13
N ARG A 609 -16.90 22.16 -3.47
CA ARG A 609 -17.05 21.97 -2.02
C ARG A 609 -17.03 20.49 -1.61
N ASN A 610 -17.89 19.69 -2.21
CA ASN A 610 -18.06 18.27 -1.88
C ASN A 610 -16.89 17.43 -2.41
N ASN A 611 -16.77 16.17 -1.96
CA ASN A 611 -15.81 15.23 -2.55
C ASN A 611 -16.24 14.77 -3.95
N SER A 612 -15.48 13.89 -4.61
CA SER A 612 -15.80 13.49 -5.99
C SER A 612 -17.16 12.78 -6.14
N ASN A 613 -17.58 12.01 -5.13
CA ASN A 613 -18.91 11.41 -5.08
C ASN A 613 -20.03 12.40 -4.71
N ASN A 614 -19.71 13.70 -4.63
CA ASN A 614 -20.61 14.78 -4.30
C ASN A 614 -21.24 14.71 -2.89
N PHE A 615 -20.52 14.14 -1.91
CA PHE A 615 -20.88 14.22 -0.49
C PHE A 615 -20.09 15.31 0.23
N ASP A 616 -20.75 15.99 1.18
CA ASP A 616 -20.10 16.97 2.05
C ASP A 616 -19.32 16.20 3.14
N LEU A 617 -17.99 16.28 3.10
CA LEU A 617 -17.14 15.56 4.05
C LEU A 617 -17.34 16.05 5.49
N ASN A 618 -17.78 17.30 5.69
CA ASN A 618 -18.12 17.84 7.01
C ASN A 618 -19.58 17.56 7.42
N ARG A 619 -20.25 16.62 6.75
CA ARG A 619 -21.55 16.03 7.15
C ARG A 619 -21.48 14.50 7.20
N ASN A 620 -20.29 13.93 7.07
CA ASN A 620 -20.08 12.51 6.79
C ASN A 620 -19.54 11.72 7.99
N PHE A 621 -19.25 12.38 9.10
CA PHE A 621 -18.81 11.73 10.33
C PHE A 621 -20.00 11.30 11.18
N PRO A 622 -19.91 10.18 11.93
CA PRO A 622 -20.94 9.82 12.90
C PRO A 622 -21.21 10.93 13.91
N ASP A 623 -22.48 11.20 14.15
CA ASP A 623 -22.94 12.30 14.99
C ASP A 623 -23.57 11.80 16.31
N GLN A 624 -23.58 12.64 17.34
CA GLN A 624 -24.11 12.29 18.66
C GLN A 624 -25.63 12.43 18.78
N PHE A 625 -26.25 13.30 17.99
CA PHE A 625 -27.68 13.60 18.04
C PHE A 625 -28.40 13.06 16.80
N PHE A 626 -27.80 13.21 15.62
CA PHE A 626 -28.40 12.84 14.34
C PHE A 626 -27.84 11.51 13.81
N GLN A 627 -28.70 10.71 13.20
CA GLN A 627 -28.23 9.55 12.46
C GLN A 627 -27.79 9.97 11.07
N ILE A 628 -26.48 9.94 10.81
CA ILE A 628 -25.93 10.19 9.48
C ILE A 628 -26.17 8.98 8.58
N THR A 629 -26.94 9.20 7.51
CA THR A 629 -27.33 8.16 6.54
C THR A 629 -26.46 8.12 5.30
N ASP A 630 -25.68 9.18 5.06
CA ASP A 630 -24.80 9.25 3.90
C ASP A 630 -23.73 8.15 3.97
N PRO A 631 -23.39 7.50 2.84
CA PRO A 631 -22.29 6.55 2.80
C PRO A 631 -21.00 7.19 3.28
N THR A 632 -20.26 6.51 4.15
CA THR A 632 -18.96 7.01 4.62
C THR A 632 -17.97 7.03 3.45
N GLN A 633 -17.36 8.20 3.22
CA GLN A 633 -16.47 8.46 2.11
C GLN A 633 -15.03 8.00 2.41
N PRO A 634 -14.20 7.69 1.39
CA PRO A 634 -12.84 7.22 1.60
C PRO A 634 -11.97 8.24 2.35
N GLU A 635 -12.14 9.54 2.09
CA GLU A 635 -11.44 10.61 2.80
C GLU A 635 -11.80 10.61 4.30
N THR A 636 -13.09 10.49 4.61
CA THR A 636 -13.61 10.39 5.98
C THR A 636 -13.06 9.15 6.70
N ILE A 637 -13.04 7.99 6.03
CA ILE A 637 -12.50 6.74 6.59
C ILE A 637 -11.01 6.88 6.90
N ALA A 638 -10.23 7.43 5.96
CA ALA A 638 -8.80 7.64 6.13
C ALA A 638 -8.51 8.55 7.34
N VAL A 639 -9.24 9.66 7.47
CA VAL A 639 -9.07 10.62 8.56
C VAL A 639 -9.53 10.04 9.91
N MET A 640 -10.66 9.34 9.97
CA MET A 640 -11.09 8.65 11.20
C MET A 640 -10.06 7.60 11.68
N SER A 641 -9.47 6.85 10.75
CA SER A 641 -8.42 5.87 11.04
C SER A 641 -7.15 6.55 11.57
N TRP A 642 -6.76 7.65 10.91
CA TRP A 642 -5.60 8.45 11.29
C TRP A 642 -5.72 9.05 12.69
N MET A 643 -6.87 9.64 13.01
CA MET A 643 -7.16 10.21 14.32
C MET A 643 -7.07 9.19 15.46
N LYS A 644 -7.29 7.91 15.18
CA LYS A 644 -7.14 6.81 16.14
C LYS A 644 -5.73 6.22 16.20
N SER A 645 -4.88 6.55 15.23
CA SER A 645 -3.53 5.98 15.09
C SER A 645 -2.47 6.71 15.91
N TYR A 646 -2.71 7.97 16.24
CA TYR A 646 -1.82 8.82 17.03
C TYR A 646 -2.57 9.42 18.23
N PRO A 647 -1.89 9.67 19.36
CA PRO A 647 -2.50 10.29 20.54
C PRO A 647 -2.65 11.81 20.37
N PHE A 648 -3.41 12.25 19.36
CA PHE A 648 -3.66 13.67 19.11
C PHE A 648 -4.32 14.35 20.31
N VAL A 649 -3.76 15.50 20.71
CA VAL A 649 -4.20 16.28 21.87
C VAL A 649 -5.02 17.48 21.43
N LEU A 650 -4.49 18.26 20.48
CA LEU A 650 -5.10 19.49 19.98
C LEU A 650 -5.09 19.51 18.46
N SER A 651 -6.14 20.08 17.87
CA SER A 651 -6.27 20.23 16.43
C SER A 651 -7.09 21.43 15.99
N ALA A 652 -6.89 21.86 14.75
CA ALA A 652 -7.92 22.59 14.05
C ALA A 652 -8.07 22.13 12.60
N ASN A 653 -9.30 22.21 12.10
CA ASN A 653 -9.58 22.10 10.68
C ASN A 653 -9.88 23.50 10.08
N LEU A 654 -9.37 23.79 8.89
CA LEU A 654 -9.33 25.13 8.30
C LEU A 654 -10.32 25.25 7.13
N HIS A 655 -11.14 26.29 7.18
CA HIS A 655 -12.27 26.56 6.30
C HIS A 655 -12.24 27.98 5.72
N GLY A 656 -13.17 28.24 4.80
CA GLY A 656 -13.41 29.54 4.22
C GLY A 656 -14.89 29.77 3.95
N GLY A 657 -15.33 31.03 4.03
CA GLY A 657 -16.73 31.39 3.92
C GLY A 657 -17.18 32.33 5.03
N SER A 658 -16.44 32.41 6.14
CA SER A 658 -16.58 33.48 7.13
C SER A 658 -15.20 33.84 7.73
N LEU A 659 -15.15 34.55 8.86
CA LEU A 659 -13.92 34.90 9.56
C LEU A 659 -14.13 34.82 11.07
N VAL A 660 -13.99 33.61 11.61
CA VAL A 660 -14.29 33.25 13.01
C VAL A 660 -13.61 31.93 13.37
N VAL A 661 -13.31 31.72 14.65
CA VAL A 661 -12.98 30.38 15.18
C VAL A 661 -14.24 29.77 15.80
N ASN A 662 -14.73 28.74 15.14
CA ASN A 662 -15.88 27.93 15.52
C ASN A 662 -15.44 26.80 16.47
N TYR A 663 -16.21 26.56 17.53
CA TYR A 663 -15.87 25.53 18.52
C TYR A 663 -17.09 24.69 18.97
N PRO A 664 -16.85 23.48 19.51
CA PRO A 664 -17.92 22.55 19.88
C PRO A 664 -18.95 23.06 20.89
N PHE A 665 -20.18 22.56 20.84
CA PHE A 665 -20.67 21.64 19.80
C PHE A 665 -21.19 22.37 18.55
N ASP A 666 -21.10 21.68 17.42
CA ASP A 666 -21.53 22.11 16.08
C ASP A 666 -23.04 21.94 15.88
N ASP A 667 -23.69 21.10 16.67
CA ASP A 667 -25.12 20.86 16.61
C ASP A 667 -25.78 20.67 17.99
N ASP A 668 -27.10 20.57 17.99
CA ASP A 668 -27.90 20.27 19.17
C ASP A 668 -29.00 19.24 18.87
N GLU A 669 -29.52 18.58 19.92
CA GLU A 669 -30.56 17.54 19.80
C GLU A 669 -31.83 18.03 19.07
N GLN A 670 -32.12 19.34 19.09
CA GLN A 670 -33.28 19.92 18.42
C GLN A 670 -32.98 20.37 16.97
N GLY A 671 -31.72 20.36 16.54
CA GLY A 671 -31.30 20.79 15.22
C GLY A 671 -31.43 22.29 14.99
N LEU A 672 -31.37 23.11 16.04
CA LEU A 672 -31.62 24.54 15.98
C LEU A 672 -30.31 25.35 16.02
N ALA A 673 -30.40 26.64 15.68
CA ALA A 673 -29.27 27.55 15.83
C ALA A 673 -29.20 28.05 17.28
N THR A 674 -28.78 27.19 18.22
CA THR A 674 -28.73 27.51 19.66
C THR A 674 -27.41 27.12 20.30
N TYR A 675 -27.07 27.74 21.43
CA TYR A 675 -25.81 27.45 22.11
C TYR A 675 -25.79 26.02 22.65
N SER A 676 -24.93 25.18 22.06
CA SER A 676 -24.77 23.77 22.44
C SER A 676 -23.48 23.57 23.22
N LYS A 677 -23.62 23.56 24.56
CA LYS A 677 -22.48 23.58 25.48
C LYS A 677 -21.82 22.19 25.60
N SER A 678 -20.52 22.12 25.32
CA SER A 678 -19.70 20.92 25.60
C SER A 678 -19.20 20.87 27.06
N PRO A 679 -18.82 19.68 27.59
CA PRO A 679 -18.22 19.57 28.92
C PRO A 679 -16.97 20.45 29.10
N ASP A 680 -16.19 20.64 28.04
CA ASP A 680 -14.96 21.42 28.01
C ASP A 680 -15.11 22.82 27.37
N ASP A 681 -16.32 23.35 27.36
CA ASP A 681 -16.68 24.65 26.78
C ASP A 681 -15.71 25.80 27.15
N ALA A 682 -15.27 25.86 28.41
CA ALA A 682 -14.31 26.87 28.87
C ALA A 682 -12.93 26.74 28.20
N VAL A 683 -12.46 25.50 27.99
CA VAL A 683 -11.19 25.22 27.32
C VAL A 683 -11.30 25.60 25.84
N PHE A 684 -12.40 25.21 25.18
CA PHE A 684 -12.65 25.56 23.78
C PHE A 684 -12.70 27.07 23.55
N GLN A 685 -13.39 27.82 24.40
CA GLN A 685 -13.39 29.29 24.32
C GLN A 685 -11.98 29.88 24.46
N GLN A 686 -11.16 29.38 25.40
CA GLN A 686 -9.77 29.85 25.56
C GLN A 686 -8.92 29.55 24.32
N ILE A 687 -9.00 28.33 23.79
CA ILE A 687 -8.20 27.90 22.64
C ILE A 687 -8.66 28.65 21.38
N ALA A 688 -9.96 28.77 21.14
CA ALA A 688 -10.50 29.55 20.02
C ALA A 688 -10.06 31.03 20.09
N LEU A 689 -10.09 31.62 21.30
CA LEU A 689 -9.63 32.98 21.54
C LEU A 689 -8.13 33.16 21.29
N SER A 690 -7.31 32.13 21.58
CA SER A 690 -5.86 32.18 21.35
C SER A 690 -5.48 32.38 19.88
N TYR A 691 -6.32 31.90 18.96
CA TYR A 691 -6.12 32.10 17.52
C TYR A 691 -6.71 33.43 17.05
N SER A 692 -7.99 33.67 17.37
CA SER A 692 -8.73 34.85 16.87
C SER A 692 -8.15 36.17 17.36
N LYS A 693 -7.63 36.22 18.60
CA LYS A 693 -6.99 37.42 19.17
C LYS A 693 -5.78 37.90 18.37
N GLU A 694 -5.05 36.98 17.76
CA GLU A 694 -3.85 37.30 16.97
C GLU A 694 -4.22 37.72 15.54
N ASN A 695 -5.41 37.37 15.04
CA ASN A 695 -5.95 37.88 13.78
C ASN A 695 -6.81 39.12 14.04
N SER A 696 -6.22 40.30 13.86
CA SER A 696 -6.87 41.59 14.18
C SER A 696 -8.22 41.83 13.50
N GLN A 697 -8.45 41.28 12.30
CA GLN A 697 -9.72 41.43 11.59
C GLN A 697 -10.77 40.46 12.15
N MET A 698 -10.37 39.21 12.42
CA MET A 698 -11.22 38.21 13.06
C MET A 698 -11.68 38.67 14.45
N PHE A 699 -10.75 39.18 15.27
CA PHE A 699 -11.03 39.64 16.64
C PHE A 699 -12.06 40.77 16.72
N GLN A 700 -12.19 41.60 15.67
CA GLN A 700 -13.22 42.64 15.60
C GLN A 700 -14.64 42.07 15.53
N GLY A 701 -14.77 40.79 15.19
CA GLY A 701 -16.03 40.06 15.20
C GLY A 701 -16.97 40.38 14.05
N ARG A 702 -16.51 41.06 12.99
CA ARG A 702 -17.32 41.41 11.82
C ARG A 702 -16.64 40.90 10.55
N PRO A 703 -16.93 39.66 10.11
CA PRO A 703 -16.21 39.00 9.02
C PRO A 703 -16.14 39.81 7.72
N CYS A 704 -17.30 40.17 7.18
CA CYS A 704 -17.42 40.94 5.94
C CYS A 704 -18.74 41.70 5.88
N LYS A 705 -18.71 42.97 6.32
CA LYS A 705 -19.88 43.85 6.46
C LYS A 705 -20.76 43.97 5.19
N ASN A 706 -20.18 43.77 4.01
CA ASN A 706 -20.87 43.94 2.73
C ASN A 706 -21.44 42.62 2.17
N MET A 707 -20.94 41.47 2.62
CA MET A 707 -21.32 40.15 2.08
C MET A 707 -22.24 39.41 3.05
N TYR A 708 -21.88 39.39 4.35
CA TYR A 708 -22.68 38.80 5.42
C TYR A 708 -22.92 39.86 6.52
N PRO A 709 -23.82 40.84 6.29
CA PRO A 709 -24.01 41.97 7.20
C PRO A 709 -24.55 41.57 8.58
N ASN A 710 -25.16 40.38 8.68
CA ASN A 710 -25.78 39.86 9.89
C ASN A 710 -24.81 39.07 10.78
N GLU A 711 -23.62 38.73 10.29
CA GLU A 711 -22.63 38.00 11.07
C GLU A 711 -21.94 38.93 12.07
N TYR A 712 -22.05 38.59 13.35
CA TYR A 712 -21.32 39.23 14.43
C TYR A 712 -20.87 38.20 15.46
N PHE A 713 -19.56 38.00 15.56
CA PHE A 713 -18.94 37.02 16.46
C PHE A 713 -18.09 37.75 17.50
N PRO A 714 -18.57 37.95 18.74
CA PRO A 714 -17.81 38.64 19.77
C PRO A 714 -16.41 38.06 19.93
N HIS A 715 -15.38 38.91 19.81
CA HIS A 715 -13.97 38.52 19.86
C HIS A 715 -13.52 37.51 18.79
N GLY A 716 -14.30 37.32 17.71
CA GLY A 716 -13.92 36.44 16.60
C GLY A 716 -14.03 34.95 16.91
N ILE A 717 -14.85 34.56 17.89
CA ILE A 717 -15.13 33.15 18.21
C ILE A 717 -16.63 32.88 18.24
N THR A 718 -17.05 31.64 17.96
CA THR A 718 -18.45 31.22 18.05
C THR A 718 -18.59 29.75 18.45
N ASN A 719 -19.60 29.43 19.25
CA ASN A 719 -20.08 28.05 19.36
C ASN A 719 -20.74 27.66 18.02
N GLY A 720 -20.50 26.45 17.54
CA GLY A 720 -20.94 26.06 16.20
C GLY A 720 -22.45 26.00 16.04
N ALA A 721 -23.13 25.25 16.91
CA ALA A 721 -24.59 25.19 16.91
C ALA A 721 -25.23 26.58 17.06
N SER A 722 -24.63 27.46 17.87
CA SER A 722 -25.14 28.83 18.05
C SER A 722 -25.05 29.69 16.79
N TRP A 723 -24.13 29.38 15.88
CA TRP A 723 -24.06 30.04 14.57
C TRP A 723 -25.08 29.41 13.62
N TYR A 724 -24.99 28.10 13.40
CA TYR A 724 -25.98 27.29 12.72
C TYR A 724 -25.72 25.80 12.97
N ASN A 725 -26.77 24.97 12.94
CA ASN A 725 -26.65 23.54 13.24
C ASN A 725 -25.89 22.76 12.15
N VAL A 726 -24.89 21.97 12.55
CA VAL A 726 -24.01 21.18 11.67
C VAL A 726 -23.87 19.74 12.19
N PRO A 727 -24.76 18.83 11.78
CA PRO A 727 -24.66 17.43 12.18
C PRO A 727 -23.62 16.69 11.34
N GLY A 728 -22.89 15.76 11.95
CA GLY A 728 -21.92 14.90 11.28
C GLY A 728 -20.61 15.60 10.90
N GLY A 729 -20.28 16.66 11.63
CA GLY A 729 -19.03 17.39 11.49
C GLY A 729 -17.81 16.63 12.04
N MET A 730 -16.65 16.86 11.44
CA MET A 730 -15.40 16.25 11.89
C MET A 730 -14.96 16.76 13.27
N GLN A 731 -15.24 18.03 13.57
CA GLN A 731 -14.83 18.72 14.79
C GLN A 731 -15.32 18.00 16.05
N ASP A 732 -16.62 17.74 16.12
CA ASP A 732 -17.24 17.12 17.28
C ASP A 732 -16.90 15.63 17.38
N TRP A 733 -16.76 14.94 16.24
CA TRP A 733 -16.31 13.56 16.19
C TRP A 733 -14.95 13.36 16.85
N ASN A 734 -13.99 14.28 16.63
CA ASN A 734 -12.68 14.24 17.31
C ASN A 734 -12.84 14.17 18.83
N TYR A 735 -13.62 15.11 19.38
CA TYR A 735 -13.81 15.28 20.81
C TYR A 735 -14.54 14.09 21.44
N LEU A 736 -15.51 13.51 20.72
CA LEU A 736 -16.35 12.42 21.22
C LEU A 736 -15.71 11.04 21.08
N GLN A 737 -14.87 10.83 20.05
CA GLN A 737 -14.36 9.50 19.70
C GLN A 737 -12.87 9.30 20.03
N THR A 738 -12.16 10.38 20.37
CA THR A 738 -10.73 10.38 20.68
C THR A 738 -10.43 11.31 21.86
N ASN A 739 -9.15 11.47 22.22
CA ASN A 739 -8.71 12.47 23.20
C ASN A 739 -8.50 13.87 22.59
N CYS A 740 -8.66 14.02 21.27
CA CYS A 740 -8.29 15.23 20.55
C CYS A 740 -9.37 16.32 20.66
N PHE A 741 -8.94 17.53 21.00
CA PHE A 741 -9.79 18.71 21.03
C PHE A 741 -9.61 19.43 19.70
N GLU A 742 -10.64 19.46 18.86
CA GLU A 742 -10.59 20.13 17.57
C GLU A 742 -11.48 21.37 17.54
N VAL A 743 -11.02 22.43 16.87
CA VAL A 743 -11.82 23.60 16.51
C VAL A 743 -11.85 23.78 14.99
N THR A 744 -12.83 24.51 14.49
CA THR A 744 -12.96 24.85 13.07
C THR A 744 -12.60 26.33 12.87
N ILE A 745 -11.69 26.64 11.95
CA ILE A 745 -11.19 28.01 11.74
C ILE A 745 -11.61 28.50 10.36
N GLU A 746 -12.49 29.50 10.31
CA GLU A 746 -12.89 30.20 9.10
C GLU A 746 -11.92 31.34 8.80
N LEU A 747 -11.16 31.25 7.71
CA LEU A 747 -10.00 32.10 7.45
C LEU A 747 -10.29 33.39 6.67
N GLY A 748 -11.50 33.52 6.14
CA GLY A 748 -11.95 34.67 5.36
C GLY A 748 -13.23 34.37 4.58
N CYS A 749 -14.03 35.41 4.33
CA CYS A 749 -15.30 35.25 3.62
C CYS A 749 -15.14 34.80 2.17
N VAL A 750 -14.04 35.16 1.52
CA VAL A 750 -13.74 34.73 0.15
C VAL A 750 -13.11 33.34 0.20
N LYS A 751 -13.86 32.33 -0.24
CA LYS A 751 -13.46 30.92 -0.19
C LYS A 751 -12.22 30.62 -1.04
N TYR A 752 -12.24 31.11 -2.28
CA TYR A 752 -11.15 30.96 -3.24
C TYR A 752 -10.69 32.35 -3.73
N PRO A 753 -9.85 33.06 -2.95
CA PRO A 753 -9.36 34.38 -3.30
C PRO A 753 -8.35 34.32 -4.45
N PHE A 754 -8.04 35.47 -5.04
CA PHE A 754 -7.00 35.53 -6.06
C PHE A 754 -5.62 35.29 -5.45
N GLU A 755 -4.72 34.66 -6.22
CA GLU A 755 -3.36 34.34 -5.81
C GLU A 755 -2.61 35.53 -5.17
N LYS A 756 -2.77 36.72 -5.74
CA LYS A 756 -2.16 37.97 -5.25
C LYS A 756 -2.50 38.32 -3.80
N ASP A 757 -3.59 37.77 -3.25
CA ASP A 757 -4.06 38.03 -1.90
C ASP A 757 -3.48 37.02 -0.87
N LEU A 758 -2.89 35.90 -1.30
CA LEU A 758 -2.31 34.88 -0.42
C LEU A 758 -1.26 35.41 0.58
N PRO A 759 -0.30 36.28 0.20
CA PRO A 759 0.67 36.83 1.15
C PRO A 759 0.01 37.59 2.30
N LYS A 760 -1.13 38.25 2.04
CA LYS A 760 -1.89 38.98 3.06
C LYS A 760 -2.56 38.01 4.03
N PHE A 761 -3.14 36.91 3.54
CA PHE A 761 -3.69 35.88 4.40
C PHE A 761 -2.62 35.25 5.31
N TRP A 762 -1.43 35.00 4.78
CA TRP A 762 -0.30 34.52 5.59
C TRP A 762 0.07 35.51 6.70
N GLU A 763 0.27 36.79 6.36
CA GLU A 763 0.66 37.79 7.36
C GLU A 763 -0.40 37.96 8.47
N GLN A 764 -1.68 37.86 8.12
CA GLN A 764 -2.79 37.96 9.08
C GLN A 764 -2.93 36.74 10.01
N ASN A 765 -2.49 35.55 9.58
CA ASN A 765 -2.75 34.29 10.30
C ASN A 765 -1.49 33.60 10.84
N ARG A 766 -0.28 33.96 10.40
CA ARG A 766 0.98 33.33 10.84
C ARG A 766 1.09 33.31 12.36
N ARG A 767 0.82 34.44 13.02
CA ARG A 767 0.91 34.51 14.49
C ARG A 767 -0.15 33.64 15.16
N SER A 768 -1.38 33.67 14.64
CA SER A 768 -2.49 32.85 15.11
C SER A 768 -2.17 31.35 15.03
N LEU A 769 -1.65 30.88 13.90
CA LEU A 769 -1.29 29.47 13.68
C LEU A 769 -0.27 28.98 14.73
N ILE A 770 0.77 29.78 14.99
CA ILE A 770 1.81 29.47 15.99
C ILE A 770 1.26 29.52 17.42
N GLN A 771 0.49 30.55 17.78
CA GLN A 771 -0.07 30.68 19.14
C GLN A 771 -1.07 29.57 19.48
N PHE A 772 -1.85 29.13 18.49
CA PHE A 772 -2.77 28.01 18.66
C PHE A 772 -2.03 26.70 18.88
N MET A 773 -0.98 26.38 18.11
CA MET A 773 -0.16 25.18 18.34
C MET A 773 0.39 25.14 19.77
N LYS A 774 0.81 26.28 20.31
CA LYS A 774 1.29 26.37 21.71
C LYS A 774 0.23 26.03 22.76
N GLN A 775 -1.06 26.08 22.44
CA GLN A 775 -2.10 25.66 23.38
C GLN A 775 -2.06 24.16 23.70
N VAL A 776 -1.43 23.33 22.86
CA VAL A 776 -1.26 21.90 23.12
C VAL A 776 -0.44 21.63 24.40
N HIS A 777 0.33 22.62 24.83
CA HIS A 777 1.16 22.61 26.04
C HIS A 777 0.49 23.25 27.25
N GLN A 778 -0.84 23.35 27.29
CA GLN A 778 -1.58 23.89 28.43
C GLN A 778 -2.29 22.79 29.24
N GLY A 779 -2.70 23.09 30.48
CA GLY A 779 -3.44 22.15 31.32
C GLY A 779 -2.54 21.21 32.15
N VAL A 780 -2.73 19.91 32.01
CA VAL A 780 -2.02 18.87 32.77
C VAL A 780 -1.50 17.79 31.83
N LYS A 781 -0.28 17.31 32.04
CA LYS A 781 0.27 16.14 31.34
C LYS A 781 1.01 15.23 32.30
N GLY A 782 1.32 13.99 31.91
CA GLY A 782 2.14 13.11 32.74
C GLY A 782 1.94 11.65 32.40
N PHE A 783 2.27 10.77 33.34
CA PHE A 783 2.25 9.32 33.15
C PHE A 783 1.38 8.62 34.20
N VAL A 784 0.67 7.57 33.80
CA VAL A 784 0.05 6.59 34.70
C VAL A 784 0.92 5.34 34.71
N LEU A 785 1.47 5.01 35.87
CA LEU A 785 2.50 3.98 36.05
C LEU A 785 1.97 2.85 36.94
N ASP A 786 2.42 1.63 36.70
CA ASP A 786 2.20 0.48 37.58
C ASP A 786 3.19 0.55 38.76
N ALA A 787 2.66 0.42 39.99
CA ALA A 787 3.47 0.45 41.21
C ALA A 787 4.48 -0.71 41.34
N THR A 788 4.25 -1.82 40.64
CA THR A 788 5.04 -3.05 40.78
C THR A 788 6.29 -3.06 39.91
N ASP A 789 6.20 -2.68 38.64
CA ASP A 789 7.31 -2.69 37.69
C ASP A 789 7.70 -1.29 37.18
N GLY A 790 6.96 -0.25 37.58
CA GLY A 790 7.24 1.15 37.21
C GLY A 790 6.91 1.48 35.75
N ARG A 791 6.32 0.56 34.98
CA ARG A 791 5.99 0.76 33.57
C ARG A 791 4.71 1.58 33.39
N GLY A 792 4.61 2.26 32.25
CA GLY A 792 3.38 2.96 31.87
C GLY A 792 2.21 2.03 31.59
N ILE A 793 1.03 2.42 32.06
CA ILE A 793 -0.23 1.70 31.86
C ILE A 793 -0.95 2.29 30.66
N LEU A 794 -1.04 1.53 29.56
CA LEU A 794 -1.83 1.90 28.38
C LEU A 794 -3.33 1.90 28.70
N ASN A 795 -4.06 2.85 28.09
CA ASN A 795 -5.52 2.96 28.16
C ASN A 795 -6.05 3.11 29.60
N ALA A 796 -5.23 3.65 30.49
CA ALA A 796 -5.70 4.17 31.77
C ALA A 796 -6.53 5.44 31.51
N THR A 797 -7.55 5.64 32.31
CA THR A 797 -8.47 6.77 32.21
C THR A 797 -8.06 7.87 33.19
N ILE A 798 -7.99 9.10 32.70
CA ILE A 798 -7.86 10.33 33.47
C ILE A 798 -9.21 11.03 33.47
N SER A 799 -9.81 11.14 34.65
CA SER A 799 -11.08 11.84 34.87
C SER A 799 -10.84 13.10 35.68
N VAL A 800 -11.49 14.20 35.29
CA VAL A 800 -11.46 15.47 36.02
C VAL A 800 -12.81 15.66 36.69
N ALA A 801 -12.82 15.92 37.99
CA ALA A 801 -14.07 16.17 38.71
C ALA A 801 -14.83 17.34 38.07
N GLU A 802 -16.15 17.19 37.95
CA GLU A 802 -17.08 18.18 37.38
C GLU A 802 -16.95 18.42 35.87
N ILE A 803 -16.01 17.76 35.18
CA ILE A 803 -15.93 17.78 33.71
C ILE A 803 -16.22 16.36 33.19
N ASN A 804 -17.37 16.17 32.57
CA ASN A 804 -17.81 14.87 32.06
C ASN A 804 -17.21 14.54 30.69
N HIS A 805 -15.89 14.53 30.61
CA HIS A 805 -15.12 14.12 29.44
C HIS A 805 -13.78 13.55 29.92
N PRO A 806 -13.63 12.22 30.03
CA PRO A 806 -12.36 11.61 30.41
C PRO A 806 -11.41 11.54 29.21
N VAL A 807 -10.09 11.46 29.49
CA VAL A 807 -9.06 11.17 28.47
C VAL A 807 -8.32 9.88 28.80
N THR A 808 -7.71 9.24 27.81
CA THR A 808 -6.96 7.99 27.98
C THR A 808 -5.46 8.17 27.82
N THR A 809 -4.67 7.26 28.40
CA THR A 809 -3.21 7.19 28.20
C THR A 809 -2.83 6.43 26.94
N TYR A 810 -1.67 6.79 26.36
CA TYR A 810 -1.08 6.08 25.22
C TYR A 810 -0.11 4.97 25.65
N LYS A 811 0.65 4.41 24.70
CA LYS A 811 1.44 3.17 24.85
C LYS A 811 2.41 3.20 26.03
N THR A 812 2.93 4.37 26.39
CA THR A 812 3.88 4.51 27.49
C THR A 812 3.25 5.02 28.77
N GLY A 813 1.92 4.98 28.86
CA GLY A 813 1.14 5.46 30.00
C GLY A 813 1.04 6.98 30.07
N ASP A 814 1.54 7.70 29.07
CA ASP A 814 1.49 9.14 28.96
C ASP A 814 0.09 9.64 28.58
N TYR A 815 -0.26 10.81 29.11
CA TYR A 815 -1.50 11.51 28.82
C TYR A 815 -1.31 13.03 28.80
N TRP A 816 -2.26 13.71 28.14
CA TRP A 816 -2.40 15.16 28.12
C TRP A 816 -3.88 15.49 28.34
N ARG A 817 -4.15 16.46 29.21
CA ARG A 817 -5.48 16.95 29.54
C ARG A 817 -5.48 18.47 29.52
N LEU A 818 -6.02 19.05 28.46
CA LEU A 818 -6.19 20.50 28.34
C LEU A 818 -7.19 21.00 29.37
N LEU A 819 -6.81 22.03 30.13
CA LEU A 819 -7.61 22.66 31.18
C LEU A 819 -7.29 24.14 31.25
N VAL A 820 -8.30 24.96 31.55
CA VAL A 820 -8.11 26.38 31.87
C VAL A 820 -7.44 26.53 33.25
N PRO A 821 -6.80 27.67 33.56
CA PRO A 821 -6.25 27.92 34.89
C PRO A 821 -7.31 27.73 35.99
N GLY A 822 -7.00 26.92 36.99
CA GLY A 822 -7.96 26.48 38.00
C GLY A 822 -7.41 25.36 38.88
N THR A 823 -8.16 24.99 39.92
CA THR A 823 -7.81 23.84 40.79
C THR A 823 -8.80 22.71 40.57
N TYR A 824 -8.27 21.53 40.26
CA TYR A 824 -9.02 20.36 39.84
C TYR A 824 -8.71 19.15 40.71
N LYS A 825 -9.70 18.27 40.87
CA LYS A 825 -9.52 16.91 41.37
C LYS A 825 -9.40 15.98 40.18
N ILE A 826 -8.22 15.38 40.00
CA ILE A 826 -7.93 14.51 38.87
C ILE A 826 -7.74 13.08 39.38
N THR A 827 -8.47 12.14 38.81
CA THR A 827 -8.43 10.72 39.15
C THR A 827 -7.87 9.93 37.98
N ALA A 828 -6.83 9.14 38.23
CA ALA A 828 -6.35 8.11 37.31
C ALA A 828 -6.91 6.75 37.73
N SER A 829 -7.46 6.02 36.77
CA SER A 829 -8.01 4.67 36.97
C SER A 829 -7.63 3.75 35.82
N ALA A 830 -7.41 2.48 36.11
CA ALA A 830 -7.16 1.46 35.09
C ALA A 830 -7.78 0.13 35.52
N ARG A 831 -8.21 -0.69 34.55
CA ARG A 831 -8.77 -2.02 34.83
C ARG A 831 -7.73 -2.89 35.55
N GLY A 832 -8.11 -3.49 36.68
CA GLY A 832 -7.22 -4.30 37.51
C GLY A 832 -6.38 -3.49 38.51
N TYR A 833 -6.57 -2.17 38.61
CA TYR A 833 -5.82 -1.29 39.50
C TYR A 833 -6.73 -0.47 40.42
N ASN A 834 -6.21 -0.14 41.60
CA ASN A 834 -6.85 0.80 42.52
C ASN A 834 -6.70 2.24 41.99
N PRO A 835 -7.79 3.00 41.84
CA PRO A 835 -7.72 4.37 41.33
C PRO A 835 -7.04 5.32 42.32
N VAL A 836 -6.35 6.34 41.80
CA VAL A 836 -5.65 7.36 42.59
C VAL A 836 -6.15 8.74 42.21
N THR A 837 -6.47 9.57 43.21
CA THR A 837 -6.95 10.95 43.01
C THR A 837 -5.97 11.97 43.58
N LYS A 838 -5.70 13.05 42.84
CA LYS A 838 -4.84 14.17 43.24
C LYS A 838 -5.54 15.50 43.03
N ASN A 839 -5.26 16.47 43.91
CA ASN A 839 -5.62 17.87 43.70
C ASN A 839 -4.50 18.55 42.90
N VAL A 840 -4.83 19.20 41.79
CA VAL A 840 -3.87 19.81 40.86
C VAL A 840 -4.30 21.24 40.55
N THR A 841 -3.38 22.21 40.63
CA THR A 841 -3.66 23.63 40.36
C THR A 841 -2.95 24.08 39.08
N VAL A 842 -3.70 24.18 37.98
CA VAL A 842 -3.22 24.63 36.66
C VAL A 842 -3.02 26.14 36.64
N ARG A 843 -1.89 26.59 36.05
CA ARG A 843 -1.51 28.01 35.91
C ARG A 843 -1.62 28.46 34.45
N SER A 844 -1.50 29.76 34.20
CA SER A 844 -1.55 30.35 32.86
C SER A 844 -0.28 30.20 32.02
N GLU A 845 0.81 29.68 32.58
CA GLU A 845 2.16 29.69 31.98
C GLU A 845 2.55 28.36 31.31
N GLY A 846 1.63 27.38 31.22
CA GLY A 846 1.88 26.07 30.59
C GLY A 846 1.34 24.88 31.39
N ALA A 847 1.52 23.69 30.84
CA ALA A 847 1.02 22.45 31.41
C ALA A 847 1.83 22.02 32.64
N ILE A 848 1.12 21.52 33.65
CA ILE A 848 1.74 20.96 34.85
C ILE A 848 1.91 19.45 34.69
N GLN A 849 3.10 18.95 34.99
CA GLN A 849 3.36 17.52 34.96
C GLN A 849 2.86 16.82 36.23
N VAL A 850 1.97 15.83 36.09
CA VAL A 850 1.39 15.05 37.19
C VAL A 850 1.39 13.57 36.83
N ASN A 851 2.22 12.78 37.53
CA ASN A 851 2.22 11.32 37.37
C ASN A 851 1.32 10.64 38.40
N PHE A 852 0.68 9.54 38.02
CA PHE A 852 -0.11 8.68 38.89
C PHE A 852 0.55 7.30 38.94
N THR A 853 0.65 6.71 40.12
CA THR A 853 1.18 5.35 40.28
C THR A 853 0.08 4.50 40.88
N LEU A 854 -0.41 3.53 40.12
CA LEU A 854 -1.55 2.70 40.49
C LEU A 854 -1.08 1.33 41.00
N VAL A 855 -1.70 0.85 42.07
CA VAL A 855 -1.41 -0.47 42.66
C VAL A 855 -2.41 -1.48 42.11
N ARG A 856 -1.93 -2.65 41.69
CA ARG A 856 -2.80 -3.75 41.24
C ARG A 856 -3.76 -4.18 42.36
N SER A 857 -5.02 -4.42 42.01
CA SER A 857 -6.04 -4.85 42.98
C SER A 857 -5.78 -6.31 43.39
N SER A 858 -5.58 -6.57 44.69
CA SER A 858 -5.42 -7.94 45.22
C SER A 858 -6.77 -8.57 45.53
N ALA A 859 -7.08 -9.73 44.93
CA ALA A 859 -8.09 -10.64 45.46
C ALA A 859 -7.43 -11.56 46.52
N ASP A 860 -7.94 -11.47 47.75
CA ASP A 860 -7.76 -12.33 48.92
C ASP A 860 -6.39 -12.43 49.64
N SER A 861 -6.25 -11.63 50.70
CA SER A 861 -5.42 -11.93 51.88
C SER A 861 -6.18 -11.70 53.18
N SER A 862 -7.46 -12.08 53.24
CA SER A 862 -8.22 -12.08 54.48
C SER A 862 -9.29 -13.17 54.52
N ASN A 863 -8.90 -14.40 54.85
CA ASN A 863 -9.64 -15.31 55.74
C ASN A 863 -9.00 -16.70 55.76
N GLU A 864 -8.07 -16.94 56.68
CA GLU A 864 -8.02 -18.22 57.40
C GLU A 864 -7.11 -18.11 58.62
N SER A 865 -7.69 -17.60 59.70
CA SER A 865 -7.20 -17.91 61.05
C SER A 865 -8.41 -18.27 61.91
N LYS A 866 -8.77 -19.57 61.93
CA LYS A 866 -9.31 -20.29 63.10
C LYS A 866 -9.84 -21.70 62.75
N LYS A 867 -9.43 -22.65 63.61
CA LYS A 867 -9.88 -24.06 63.79
C LYS A 867 -9.31 -25.05 62.75
N GLY A 868 -8.73 -26.20 63.10
CA GLY A 868 -8.54 -26.89 64.38
C GLY A 868 -8.31 -28.39 64.11
N LYS A 869 -7.27 -28.95 64.75
CA LYS A 869 -6.90 -30.38 64.95
C LYS A 869 -7.94 -31.48 64.57
N GLY A 870 -7.47 -32.50 63.84
CA GLY A 870 -8.12 -33.81 63.69
C GLY A 870 -7.27 -34.84 62.93
N ASP A 871 -6.86 -35.87 63.67
CA ASP A 871 -6.06 -37.09 63.48
C ASP A 871 -6.07 -37.94 62.15
N SER A 872 -4.91 -38.60 61.97
CA SER A 872 -4.44 -39.82 61.26
C SER A 872 -5.14 -40.60 60.12
N THR A 873 -4.22 -41.06 59.24
CA THR A 873 -4.12 -42.37 58.51
C THR A 873 -5.06 -42.68 57.33
N ASN A 874 -4.52 -42.64 56.11
CA ASN A 874 -4.10 -43.85 55.37
C ASN A 874 -3.37 -43.48 54.07
N THR A 875 -2.27 -44.21 53.84
CA THR A 875 -1.47 -44.26 52.62
C THR A 875 -2.20 -45.06 51.55
N ASP A 876 -2.29 -44.50 50.34
CA ASP A 876 -2.11 -45.15 49.03
C ASP A 876 -2.82 -44.32 47.95
N ASP A 877 -2.15 -43.26 47.47
CA ASP A 877 -2.21 -42.87 46.05
C ASP A 877 -1.09 -41.87 45.77
N VAL A 878 -0.03 -42.30 45.09
CA VAL A 878 1.04 -41.42 44.62
C VAL A 878 0.58 -40.75 43.33
N SER A 879 -0.40 -39.86 43.47
CA SER A 879 -0.66 -38.81 42.48
C SER A 879 0.07 -37.55 42.94
N ASP A 880 0.96 -37.03 42.11
CA ASP A 880 1.64 -35.74 42.30
C ASP A 880 0.64 -34.68 42.83
N PRO A 881 0.93 -33.93 43.91
CA PRO A 881 0.01 -32.92 44.46
C PRO A 881 -0.51 -31.93 43.41
N THR A 882 0.26 -31.70 42.33
CA THR A 882 -0.17 -30.89 41.18
C THR A 882 -1.27 -31.54 40.34
N THR A 883 -1.34 -32.87 40.28
CA THR A 883 -2.36 -33.62 39.53
C THR A 883 -3.70 -33.60 40.25
N LYS A 884 -3.71 -33.68 41.58
CA LYS A 884 -4.94 -33.53 42.39
C LYS A 884 -5.51 -32.12 42.36
N GLU A 885 -4.66 -31.10 42.35
CA GLU A 885 -5.08 -29.71 42.17
C GLU A 885 -5.61 -29.43 40.75
N PHE A 886 -4.99 -30.04 39.73
CA PHE A 886 -5.46 -29.97 38.35
C PHE A 886 -6.81 -30.69 38.18
N GLU A 887 -6.97 -31.89 38.72
CA GLU A 887 -8.24 -32.62 38.72
C GLU A 887 -9.34 -31.89 39.50
N ALA A 888 -8.99 -31.21 40.59
CA ALA A 888 -9.91 -30.36 41.34
C ALA A 888 -10.32 -29.13 40.53
N LEU A 889 -9.39 -28.46 39.83
CA LEU A 889 -9.71 -27.35 38.94
C LEU A 889 -10.59 -27.79 37.77
N ILE A 890 -10.32 -28.95 37.16
CA ILE A 890 -11.17 -29.52 36.10
C ILE A 890 -12.56 -29.86 36.64
N LYS A 891 -12.65 -30.41 37.85
CA LYS A 891 -13.92 -30.72 38.52
C LYS A 891 -14.71 -29.46 38.85
N ASP A 892 -14.06 -28.41 39.33
CA ASP A 892 -14.67 -27.11 39.63
C ASP A 892 -15.11 -26.38 38.36
N LEU A 893 -14.33 -26.43 37.29
CA LEU A 893 -14.69 -25.88 35.98
C LEU A 893 -15.81 -26.67 35.29
N SER A 894 -15.91 -27.97 35.57
CA SER A 894 -16.94 -28.88 35.01
C SER A 894 -18.24 -28.89 35.83
N ALA A 895 -18.30 -28.18 36.95
CA ALA A 895 -19.52 -28.01 37.72
C ALA A 895 -20.50 -27.05 37.02
N GLU A 896 -21.80 -27.19 37.29
CA GLU A 896 -22.82 -26.25 36.81
C GLU A 896 -22.48 -24.83 37.30
N ASN A 897 -22.31 -23.88 36.37
CA ASN A 897 -21.83 -22.51 36.63
C ASN A 897 -20.43 -22.43 37.27
N GLY A 898 -19.60 -23.47 37.13
CA GLY A 898 -18.28 -23.60 37.76
C GLY A 898 -17.30 -22.48 37.40
N LEU A 899 -17.22 -22.13 36.11
CA LEU A 899 -16.41 -21.01 35.63
C LEU A 899 -16.95 -19.66 36.16
N GLU A 900 -18.27 -19.48 36.19
CA GLU A 900 -18.93 -18.27 36.70
C GLU A 900 -18.68 -18.09 38.21
N GLY A 901 -18.74 -19.19 38.98
CA GLY A 901 -18.45 -19.22 40.42
C GLY A 901 -16.97 -18.93 40.75
N LEU A 902 -16.04 -19.35 39.90
CA LEU A 902 -14.62 -19.02 40.02
C LEU A 902 -14.33 -17.55 39.70
N MET A 903 -15.02 -16.98 38.70
CA MET A 903 -14.88 -15.58 38.34
C MET A 903 -15.49 -14.63 39.37
N LEU A 904 -16.67 -14.97 39.92
CA LEU A 904 -17.36 -14.19 40.95
C LEU A 904 -16.59 -14.11 42.28
N ARG A 905 -15.75 -15.10 42.60
CA ARG A 905 -14.86 -15.08 43.78
C ARG A 905 -13.64 -14.17 43.61
N SER A 906 -13.26 -13.85 42.37
CA SER A 906 -12.01 -13.12 42.05
C SER A 906 -12.19 -11.63 41.75
N SER A 907 -13.43 -11.15 41.65
CA SER A 907 -13.74 -9.80 41.14
C SER A 907 -14.81 -9.11 41.99
N SER A 908 -14.39 -8.30 42.96
CA SER A 908 -15.30 -7.38 43.66
C SER A 908 -15.48 -6.10 42.84
N ASN A 909 -16.68 -5.95 42.26
CA ASN A 909 -17.23 -4.76 41.60
C ASN A 909 -16.58 -4.32 40.28
N LEU A 910 -17.02 -4.92 39.17
CA LEU A 910 -17.04 -4.27 37.85
C LEU A 910 -18.14 -4.90 36.98
N ALA A 911 -18.68 -4.11 36.05
CA ALA A 911 -19.82 -4.44 35.20
C ALA A 911 -19.55 -5.65 34.27
N LEU A 912 -19.70 -6.86 34.82
CA LEU A 912 -19.58 -8.16 34.13
C LEU A 912 -20.68 -8.44 33.09
N TYR A 913 -21.60 -7.51 32.88
CA TYR A 913 -22.84 -7.74 32.12
C TYR A 913 -23.00 -6.82 30.91
N ARG A 914 -21.91 -6.54 30.17
CA ARG A 914 -22.02 -5.89 28.86
C ARG A 914 -21.28 -6.69 27.80
N TYR A 915 -21.91 -6.87 26.65
CA TYR A 915 -21.26 -7.51 25.51
C TYR A 915 -20.27 -6.53 24.87
N HIS A 916 -19.03 -6.97 24.62
CA HIS A 916 -18.00 -6.12 24.02
C HIS A 916 -18.40 -5.78 22.57
N SER A 917 -18.21 -4.51 22.19
CA SER A 917 -18.13 -4.12 20.78
C SER A 917 -16.82 -4.64 20.18
N TYR A 918 -16.69 -4.61 18.85
CA TYR A 918 -15.44 -4.96 18.18
C TYR A 918 -14.27 -4.08 18.66
N LYS A 919 -14.51 -2.79 18.93
CA LYS A 919 -13.51 -1.88 19.50
C LYS A 919 -13.07 -2.37 20.87
N ASP A 920 -14.02 -2.58 21.77
CA ASP A 920 -13.76 -2.98 23.15
C ASP A 920 -13.05 -4.36 23.20
N LEU A 921 -13.45 -5.30 22.35
CA LEU A 921 -12.81 -6.61 22.20
C LEU A 921 -11.37 -6.47 21.71
N SER A 922 -11.14 -5.68 20.66
CA SER A 922 -9.80 -5.47 20.09
C SER A 922 -8.85 -4.83 21.11
N GLU A 923 -9.34 -3.82 21.83
CA GLU A 923 -8.59 -3.14 22.89
C GLU A 923 -8.31 -4.09 24.07
N PHE A 924 -9.29 -4.90 24.45
CA PHE A 924 -9.13 -5.90 25.51
C PHE A 924 -8.01 -6.91 25.19
N LEU A 925 -8.01 -7.50 23.99
CA LEU A 925 -6.98 -8.46 23.58
C LEU A 925 -5.59 -7.83 23.50
N ARG A 926 -5.49 -6.61 22.94
CA ARG A 926 -4.23 -5.85 22.92
C ARG A 926 -3.75 -5.53 24.32
N GLY A 927 -4.65 -5.17 25.22
CA GLY A 927 -4.37 -4.96 26.64
C GLY A 927 -3.79 -6.20 27.32
N LEU A 928 -4.38 -7.37 27.07
CA LEU A 928 -3.81 -8.64 27.55
C LEU A 928 -2.39 -8.85 27.02
N VAL A 929 -2.15 -8.61 25.72
CA VAL A 929 -0.81 -8.82 25.15
C VAL A 929 0.25 -7.89 25.73
N MET A 930 -0.12 -6.65 26.01
CA MET A 930 0.81 -5.69 26.61
C MET A 930 1.06 -5.96 28.10
N ASN A 931 0.06 -6.45 28.83
CA ASN A 931 0.20 -6.80 30.23
C ASN A 931 0.91 -8.14 30.46
N TYR A 932 0.82 -9.06 29.49
CA TYR A 932 1.35 -10.43 29.58
C TYR A 932 2.22 -10.86 28.38
N PRO A 933 3.14 -10.02 27.87
CA PRO A 933 3.79 -10.20 26.57
C PRO A 933 4.66 -11.46 26.47
N HIS A 934 5.08 -12.00 27.61
CA HIS A 934 5.91 -13.21 27.66
C HIS A 934 5.11 -14.50 27.47
N ILE A 935 3.78 -14.44 27.60
CA ILE A 935 2.92 -15.61 27.46
C ILE A 935 1.81 -15.45 26.42
N THR A 936 1.73 -14.30 25.77
CA THR A 936 0.67 -14.01 24.81
C THR A 936 1.22 -13.52 23.48
N ASN A 937 0.53 -13.84 22.39
CA ASN A 937 0.79 -13.27 21.08
C ASN A 937 -0.51 -13.08 20.30
N LEU A 938 -0.70 -11.88 19.75
CA LEU A 938 -1.91 -11.52 19.01
C LEU A 938 -1.62 -11.47 17.52
N THR A 939 -2.32 -12.29 16.75
CA THR A 939 -2.19 -12.35 15.29
C THR A 939 -3.50 -11.94 14.61
N ASN A 940 -3.37 -11.35 13.43
CA ASN A 940 -4.49 -11.06 12.55
C ASN A 940 -4.64 -12.23 11.55
N LEU A 941 -5.80 -12.90 11.56
CA LEU A 941 -6.08 -14.01 10.65
C LEU A 941 -6.60 -13.54 9.28
N GLY A 942 -7.04 -12.28 9.18
CA GLY A 942 -7.68 -11.74 7.98
C GLY A 942 -8.63 -10.58 8.30
N GLN A 943 -9.33 -10.09 7.29
CA GLN A 943 -10.30 -9.00 7.46
C GLN A 943 -11.72 -9.47 7.16
N SER A 944 -12.68 -8.90 7.87
CA SER A 944 -14.10 -9.07 7.62
C SER A 944 -14.56 -8.30 6.36
N SER A 945 -15.84 -8.41 6.02
CA SER A 945 -16.41 -7.71 4.85
C SER A 945 -16.50 -6.19 5.01
N GLU A 946 -16.48 -5.71 6.26
CA GLU A 946 -16.34 -4.29 6.62
C GLU A 946 -14.93 -3.98 7.17
N TYR A 947 -13.92 -4.76 6.75
CA TYR A 947 -12.50 -4.52 7.02
C TYR A 947 -12.08 -4.54 8.50
N ARG A 948 -12.87 -5.17 9.39
CA ARG A 948 -12.49 -5.43 10.78
C ARG A 948 -11.53 -6.61 10.85
N HIS A 949 -10.48 -6.52 11.66
CA HIS A 949 -9.53 -7.60 11.84
C HIS A 949 -10.16 -8.78 12.57
N ILE A 950 -9.82 -10.00 12.13
CA ILE A 950 -10.19 -11.22 12.85
C ILE A 950 -9.02 -11.58 13.76
N TRP A 951 -9.18 -11.30 15.05
CA TRP A 951 -8.13 -11.50 16.05
C TRP A 951 -7.99 -12.95 16.50
N SER A 952 -6.74 -13.39 16.63
CA SER A 952 -6.36 -14.66 17.24
C SER A 952 -5.34 -14.41 18.35
N LEU A 953 -5.71 -14.70 19.59
CA LEU A 953 -4.83 -14.62 20.75
C LEU A 953 -4.26 -16.01 21.06
N GLU A 954 -2.94 -16.14 20.97
CA GLU A 954 -2.18 -17.29 21.46
C GLU A 954 -1.77 -17.05 22.91
N ILE A 955 -1.92 -18.07 23.75
CA ILE A 955 -1.44 -18.11 25.14
C ILE A 955 -0.60 -19.38 25.34
N SER A 956 0.69 -19.22 25.63
CA SER A 956 1.66 -20.30 25.91
C SER A 956 2.89 -19.76 26.63
N ASN A 957 3.78 -20.61 27.16
CA ASN A 957 5.06 -20.15 27.72
C ASN A 957 6.10 -19.70 26.68
N LYS A 958 5.91 -20.06 25.40
CA LYS A 958 6.78 -19.70 24.27
C LYS A 958 5.95 -19.27 23.06
N PRO A 959 5.26 -18.13 23.15
CA PRO A 959 4.45 -17.64 22.03
C PRO A 959 5.34 -17.41 20.79
N ASN A 960 4.81 -17.69 19.59
CA ASN A 960 5.51 -17.62 18.28
C ASN A 960 6.55 -18.71 17.98
N ILE A 961 6.81 -19.64 18.89
CA ILE A 961 7.72 -20.77 18.62
C ILE A 961 6.88 -22.00 18.29
N SER A 962 7.11 -22.60 17.12
CA SER A 962 6.41 -23.83 16.76
C SER A 962 7.09 -25.03 17.42
N GLU A 963 6.49 -25.54 18.50
CA GLU A 963 6.93 -26.76 19.18
C GLU A 963 6.05 -27.94 18.72
N PRO A 964 6.59 -28.91 17.93
CA PRO A 964 5.80 -30.01 17.36
C PRO A 964 5.23 -30.98 18.41
N GLU A 965 5.86 -31.06 19.58
CA GLU A 965 5.47 -31.97 20.67
C GLU A 965 4.41 -31.36 21.61
N GLU A 966 4.12 -30.06 21.52
CA GLU A 966 3.13 -29.43 22.38
C GLU A 966 1.70 -29.64 21.88
N PRO A 967 0.76 -30.10 22.74
CA PRO A 967 -0.65 -30.17 22.41
C PRO A 967 -1.21 -28.77 22.11
N LYS A 968 -2.03 -28.68 21.06
CA LYS A 968 -2.63 -27.44 20.57
C LYS A 968 -4.15 -27.48 20.78
N ILE A 969 -4.67 -26.51 21.53
CA ILE A 969 -6.11 -26.35 21.74
C ILE A 969 -6.55 -25.07 21.03
N ARG A 970 -7.66 -25.14 20.28
CA ARG A 970 -8.25 -23.98 19.62
C ARG A 970 -9.68 -23.78 20.08
N PHE A 971 -9.97 -22.57 20.55
CA PHE A 971 -11.32 -22.10 20.84
C PHE A 971 -11.72 -21.03 19.82
N VAL A 972 -12.89 -21.19 19.22
CA VAL A 972 -13.44 -20.23 18.24
C VAL A 972 -14.87 -19.90 18.65
N ALA A 973 -15.20 -18.61 18.69
CA ALA A 973 -16.53 -18.10 18.96
C ALA A 973 -16.93 -16.98 17.99
N GLY A 974 -18.19 -16.53 18.11
CA GLY A 974 -18.74 -15.44 17.29
C GLY A 974 -18.79 -15.78 15.80
N ILE A 975 -19.03 -17.04 15.42
CA ILE A 975 -19.29 -17.44 14.03
C ILE A 975 -20.57 -16.76 13.54
N HIS A 976 -21.62 -16.84 14.35
CA HIS A 976 -22.77 -15.94 14.27
C HIS A 976 -22.51 -14.74 15.18
N GLY A 977 -22.53 -13.54 14.62
CA GLY A 977 -22.24 -12.31 15.36
C GLY A 977 -23.31 -11.97 16.41
N ASN A 978 -24.54 -12.46 16.22
CA ASN A 978 -25.63 -12.37 17.17
C ASN A 978 -25.61 -13.45 18.28
N ALA A 979 -24.56 -14.29 18.33
CA ALA A 979 -24.33 -15.25 19.41
C ALA A 979 -23.14 -14.82 20.31
N PRO A 980 -23.21 -13.67 21.00
CA PRO A 980 -22.06 -13.06 21.67
C PRO A 980 -21.62 -13.78 22.95
N VAL A 981 -22.44 -14.69 23.51
CA VAL A 981 -22.11 -15.38 24.77
C VAL A 981 -20.80 -16.16 24.66
N GLY A 982 -20.57 -16.86 23.55
CA GLY A 982 -19.31 -17.58 23.32
C GLY A 982 -18.12 -16.62 23.24
N THR A 983 -18.30 -15.45 22.62
CA THR A 983 -17.27 -14.41 22.54
C THR A 983 -16.87 -13.95 23.93
N GLU A 984 -17.84 -13.59 24.78
CA GLU A 984 -17.56 -13.12 26.14
C GLU A 984 -16.89 -14.19 27.01
N LEU A 985 -17.32 -15.45 26.88
CA LEU A 985 -16.73 -16.55 27.63
C LEU A 985 -15.25 -16.77 27.27
N LEU A 986 -14.91 -16.63 25.99
CA LEU A 986 -13.52 -16.74 25.54
C LEU A 986 -12.66 -15.55 25.94
N LEU A 987 -13.20 -14.34 25.99
CA LEU A 987 -12.49 -13.17 26.53
C LEU A 987 -12.22 -13.33 28.03
N ALA A 988 -13.22 -13.78 28.78
CA ALA A 988 -13.11 -14.11 30.20
C ALA A 988 -12.08 -15.21 30.47
N LEU A 989 -12.09 -16.28 29.67
CA LEU A 989 -11.09 -17.36 29.77
C LEU A 989 -9.67 -16.85 29.51
N ALA A 990 -9.49 -16.02 28.47
CA ALA A 990 -8.19 -15.41 28.16
C ALA A 990 -7.68 -14.56 29.34
N GLU A 991 -8.56 -13.75 29.95
CA GLU A 991 -8.24 -12.95 31.14
C GLU A 991 -7.83 -13.85 32.30
N PHE A 992 -8.63 -14.89 32.58
CA PHE A 992 -8.41 -15.80 33.70
C PHE A 992 -7.05 -16.50 33.59
N LEU A 993 -6.70 -17.02 32.40
CA LEU A 993 -5.43 -17.68 32.16
C LEU A 993 -4.24 -16.72 32.38
N CYS A 994 -4.34 -15.49 31.86
CA CYS A 994 -3.28 -14.49 32.00
C CYS A 994 -3.13 -14.00 33.45
N LEU A 995 -4.24 -13.70 34.13
CA LEU A 995 -4.24 -13.17 35.50
C LEU A 995 -3.70 -14.17 36.53
N ASN A 996 -3.90 -15.46 36.29
CA ASN A 996 -3.55 -16.55 37.20
C ASN A 996 -2.25 -17.28 36.83
N TYR A 997 -1.63 -16.96 35.69
CA TYR A 997 -0.31 -17.49 35.33
C TYR A 997 0.74 -17.12 36.40
N LYS A 998 1.48 -18.13 36.89
CA LYS A 998 2.42 -18.09 38.03
C LYS A 998 1.79 -17.80 39.41
N LYS A 999 0.47 -17.65 39.50
CA LYS A 999 -0.26 -17.53 40.78
C LYS A 999 -0.99 -18.81 41.15
N ASN A 1000 -1.58 -19.48 40.16
CA ASN A 1000 -2.24 -20.76 40.31
C ASN A 1000 -1.38 -21.87 39.66
N PRO A 1001 -0.96 -22.91 40.41
CA PRO A 1001 -0.11 -23.97 39.87
C PRO A 1001 -0.70 -24.71 38.66
N ALA A 1002 -2.00 -25.02 38.70
CA ALA A 1002 -2.70 -25.73 37.63
C ALA A 1002 -2.82 -24.88 36.35
N VAL A 1003 -3.13 -23.58 36.47
CA VAL A 1003 -3.13 -22.65 35.32
C VAL A 1003 -1.73 -22.49 34.72
N THR A 1004 -0.71 -22.41 35.58
CA THR A 1004 0.69 -22.29 35.16
C THR A 1004 1.11 -23.52 34.37
N GLN A 1005 0.82 -24.72 34.88
CA GLN A 1005 1.11 -25.98 34.18
C GLN A 1005 0.35 -26.11 32.85
N LEU A 1006 -0.90 -25.65 32.80
CA LEU A 1006 -1.70 -25.64 31.57
C LEU A 1006 -1.06 -24.75 30.49
N VAL A 1007 -0.68 -23.52 30.82
CA VAL A 1007 -0.04 -22.56 29.89
C VAL A 1007 1.38 -23.00 29.52
N ASP A 1008 2.12 -23.62 30.44
CA ASP A 1008 3.50 -24.08 30.20
C ASP A 1008 3.59 -25.35 29.34
N ARG A 1009 2.50 -26.11 29.21
CA ARG A 1009 2.49 -27.39 28.48
C ARG A 1009 1.57 -27.42 27.27
N THR A 1010 0.80 -26.35 27.03
CA THR A 1010 -0.24 -26.33 26.01
C THR A 1010 -0.21 -25.01 25.27
N ARG A 1011 -0.31 -25.09 23.95
CA ARG A 1011 -0.52 -23.91 23.12
C ARG A 1011 -2.02 -23.69 22.95
N ILE A 1012 -2.55 -22.65 23.59
CA ILE A 1012 -3.98 -22.31 23.56
C ILE A 1012 -4.19 -21.15 22.59
N VAL A 1013 -5.06 -21.34 21.60
CA VAL A 1013 -5.41 -20.31 20.61
C VAL A 1013 -6.88 -19.94 20.76
N ILE A 1014 -7.15 -18.66 20.96
CA ILE A 1014 -8.49 -18.10 21.18
C ILE A 1014 -8.84 -17.14 20.04
N VAL A 1015 -9.91 -17.45 19.31
CA VAL A 1015 -10.52 -16.60 18.28
C VAL A 1015 -11.90 -16.17 18.80
N PRO A 1016 -12.01 -15.01 19.47
CA PRO A 1016 -13.22 -14.66 20.21
C PRO A 1016 -14.37 -14.20 19.31
N SER A 1017 -14.10 -13.66 18.12
CA SER A 1017 -15.14 -13.22 17.18
C SER A 1017 -14.72 -13.41 15.73
N LEU A 1018 -15.26 -14.45 15.07
CA LEU A 1018 -15.04 -14.71 13.65
C LEU A 1018 -15.88 -13.79 12.73
N ASN A 1019 -17.07 -13.37 13.18
CA ASN A 1019 -17.98 -12.46 12.49
C ASN A 1019 -18.13 -11.12 13.25
N PRO A 1020 -17.09 -10.29 13.31
CA PRO A 1020 -17.17 -8.99 13.98
C PRO A 1020 -18.20 -8.06 13.33
N ASP A 1021 -18.48 -8.21 12.03
CA ASP A 1021 -19.49 -7.39 11.34
C ASP A 1021 -20.91 -7.71 11.79
N GLY A 1022 -21.23 -9.00 11.89
CA GLY A 1022 -22.49 -9.46 12.44
C GLY A 1022 -22.66 -9.01 13.89
N ARG A 1023 -21.58 -9.03 14.67
CA ARG A 1023 -21.59 -8.63 16.08
C ARG A 1023 -21.99 -7.17 16.27
N GLU A 1024 -21.48 -6.27 15.43
CA GLU A 1024 -21.83 -4.83 15.45
C GLU A 1024 -23.27 -4.57 15.00
N ARG A 1025 -23.87 -5.49 14.23
CA ARG A 1025 -25.26 -5.40 13.79
C ARG A 1025 -26.25 -6.04 14.78
N ALA A 1026 -25.76 -6.88 15.69
CA ALA A 1026 -26.59 -7.64 16.62
C ALA A 1026 -27.24 -6.72 17.66
N GLN A 1027 -28.48 -7.03 18.03
CA GLN A 1027 -29.27 -6.25 18.98
C GLN A 1027 -29.32 -6.96 20.34
N GLU A 1028 -28.99 -6.24 21.40
CA GLU A 1028 -29.10 -6.75 22.77
C GLU A 1028 -30.57 -6.94 23.17
N LYS A 1029 -30.82 -7.91 24.06
CA LYS A 1029 -32.14 -8.25 24.65
C LYS A 1029 -33.18 -8.82 23.68
N ASP A 1030 -32.77 -9.22 22.46
CA ASP A 1030 -33.62 -9.95 21.52
C ASP A 1030 -33.07 -11.36 21.28
N CYS A 1031 -33.53 -12.32 22.08
CA CYS A 1031 -33.11 -13.73 22.03
C CYS A 1031 -33.54 -14.46 20.75
N THR A 1032 -34.37 -13.84 19.90
CA THR A 1032 -34.89 -14.44 18.66
C THR A 1032 -34.38 -13.75 17.39
N SER A 1033 -33.59 -12.69 17.54
CA SER A 1033 -33.13 -11.87 16.42
C SER A 1033 -32.22 -12.64 15.48
N LYS A 1034 -32.49 -12.56 14.17
CA LYS A 1034 -31.53 -12.95 13.12
C LYS A 1034 -30.57 -11.83 12.74
N ARG A 1035 -30.78 -10.63 13.28
CA ARG A 1035 -29.95 -9.46 12.98
C ARG A 1035 -28.55 -9.68 13.54
N GLY A 1036 -27.53 -9.67 12.67
CA GLY A 1036 -26.15 -9.97 13.05
C GLY A 1036 -25.76 -11.44 12.98
N GLN A 1037 -26.66 -12.33 12.57
CA GLN A 1037 -26.35 -13.75 12.33
C GLN A 1037 -25.34 -13.90 11.18
N THR A 1038 -25.60 -13.23 10.07
CA THR A 1038 -24.74 -13.19 8.88
C THR A 1038 -23.69 -12.10 8.98
N ASN A 1039 -22.66 -12.17 8.15
CA ASN A 1039 -21.71 -11.07 7.96
C ASN A 1039 -22.34 -9.88 7.23
N ALA A 1040 -21.54 -8.84 6.95
CA ALA A 1040 -22.02 -7.61 6.34
C ALA A 1040 -22.69 -7.77 4.97
N ARG A 1041 -22.31 -8.82 4.23
CA ARG A 1041 -22.79 -9.15 2.88
C ARG A 1041 -23.92 -10.20 2.88
N GLY A 1042 -24.50 -10.50 4.05
CA GLY A 1042 -25.60 -11.46 4.17
C GLY A 1042 -25.19 -12.92 4.06
N LYS A 1043 -23.90 -13.26 4.23
CA LYS A 1043 -23.40 -14.64 4.25
C LYS A 1043 -23.37 -15.20 5.68
N ASP A 1044 -23.86 -16.42 5.86
CA ASP A 1044 -23.84 -17.13 7.14
C ASP A 1044 -22.52 -17.91 7.23
N LEU A 1045 -21.62 -17.49 8.12
CA LEU A 1045 -20.27 -18.06 8.19
C LEU A 1045 -20.24 -19.51 8.68
N ASP A 1046 -21.32 -20.02 9.25
CA ASP A 1046 -21.43 -21.42 9.68
C ASP A 1046 -21.83 -22.32 8.50
N THR A 1047 -22.82 -21.90 7.71
CA THR A 1047 -23.31 -22.70 6.56
C THR A 1047 -22.53 -22.45 5.27
N ASP A 1048 -21.97 -21.26 5.09
CA ASP A 1048 -21.20 -20.88 3.89
C ASP A 1048 -19.70 -21.22 4.03
N PHE A 1049 -19.27 -21.83 5.13
CA PHE A 1049 -17.86 -22.18 5.39
C PHE A 1049 -17.29 -23.14 4.33
N THR A 1050 -18.13 -23.93 3.65
CA THR A 1050 -17.71 -24.97 2.69
C THR A 1050 -18.42 -24.93 1.33
N SER A 1051 -19.31 -23.97 1.07
CA SER A 1051 -20.18 -24.02 -0.14
C SER A 1051 -19.42 -23.82 -1.46
N ASN A 1052 -18.20 -23.27 -1.44
CA ASN A 1052 -17.30 -23.24 -2.61
C ASN A 1052 -16.20 -24.33 -2.62
N MET A 1053 -15.97 -25.07 -1.54
CA MET A 1053 -14.99 -26.18 -1.54
C MET A 1053 -15.61 -27.53 -1.92
N LEU A 1054 -16.88 -27.77 -1.60
CA LEU A 1054 -17.52 -29.07 -1.86
C LEU A 1054 -17.96 -29.29 -3.31
N LEU A 1055 -18.09 -28.23 -4.12
CA LEU A 1055 -18.27 -28.35 -5.57
C LEU A 1055 -16.99 -28.82 -6.29
N HIS A 1056 -15.82 -28.60 -5.69
CA HIS A 1056 -14.55 -29.10 -6.23
C HIS A 1056 -14.25 -30.55 -5.84
N TYR A 1057 -14.70 -31.00 -4.67
CA TYR A 1057 -14.43 -32.37 -4.20
C TYR A 1057 -15.37 -33.45 -4.77
N ARG A 1058 -16.59 -33.10 -5.23
CA ARG A 1058 -17.53 -34.07 -5.81
C ARG A 1058 -17.32 -34.38 -7.30
N LYS A 1059 -16.43 -33.68 -8.01
CA LYS A 1059 -16.12 -33.95 -9.42
C LYS A 1059 -14.90 -34.84 -9.66
N HIS A 1060 -14.20 -35.28 -8.60
CA HIS A 1060 -13.00 -36.12 -8.71
C HIS A 1060 -13.15 -37.54 -8.11
N HIS A 1061 -14.39 -37.98 -7.89
CA HIS A 1061 -14.70 -39.41 -7.69
C HIS A 1061 -15.85 -39.82 -8.62
N ASP A 1062 -15.60 -39.71 -9.92
CA ASP A 1062 -15.99 -40.69 -10.92
C ASP A 1062 -15.09 -40.42 -12.14
N PHE A 1063 -14.21 -41.40 -12.41
CA PHE A 1063 -13.09 -41.48 -13.36
C PHE A 1063 -11.72 -40.95 -12.91
#